data_AF-A0A4P7SKL1-F1
#
_entry.id   AF-A0A4P7SKL1-F1
#
_cell.length_a   1.000
_cell.length_b   1.000
_cell.length_c   1.000
_cell.angle_alpha   90.00
_cell.angle_beta   90.00
_cell.angle_gamma   90.00
#
_symmetry.space_group_name_H-M   'P 1'
#
loop_
_entity.id
_entity.type
_entity.pdbx_description
1 polymer ?
#
loop_
_entity_poly.entity_id
_entity_poly.type
_entity_poly.pdbx_seq_one_letter_code
_entity_poly.pdbx_strand_id
1 'polypeptide(L)'
;MTVGADGSVRERRGWRHRFLVVLAVLTAVVGGLLGPAAWAPAHAAPKTVWIPERWARTGEVAWAPERSAESDNFVVLWGELAGTSPTTAPTQYRFDPANVLRELESAYAFYVDDMRFTPEAGLLAQHKIIVIITSTWSSNPGLNAWATGGSTDGRVGVINLAPGAAQPGSWGLVHELAHVLQNYTFLGRSGYGFTHASAGTFWEASAEFMAMQALPGRGAGDLTRFVRTENLPYSSSRHHYGAWMLIQHIVETHGMTMFIRIWNEARSTEHPLETYRRLAGLTQDQLNAEVARYAMRNVTWDYANRAQVQPFIDRLYPFVVAQSLVQVDAVDAAARQFAVPAGIAPGAYGYTKVRLYPDTPGGTVRIRLRGHVDPAAGSGWSYGFVAVRDGVARYGDVVQGVDTQASFATQPGEEVYLVVTGTPTTVHKHAFLDGWTRSYRFPFELRLDGALPQGHVPGGSRGAAPGGGRWHPNGGGWVDARATVAATAYVGPNAAVYGRASVTGDARIEGLAWVNDGGSVSGSAVVRDNALIQGGVSIGGTAVVGGDAEPTGSCSSGTYLLFDPARGCDGRGGEADVNRSFARFATADLALAPEATPAPSPTPSASPTRTPAPTPTASATPTPSAPPTPSAPPTPSVTPAPSVPPTPSPTATASPGASCTADYRVTSSWAGGFVANLRVTAGDRQLAGWTVRLTLPSGAVVHTWGAELRSAAPVELGAAAWNARLAPRGAVDVGFQGTGSGEAASVSCTAH
;
A
#
# COMPACT_ATOMS: atom_id res chain seq x y z
N MET A 1 -44.64 0.21 -30.82
CA MET A 1 -45.17 0.66 -32.13
C MET A 1 -44.10 1.58 -32.71
N THR A 2 -43.47 1.37 -33.86
CA THR A 2 -43.86 0.69 -35.10
C THR A 2 -42.56 0.30 -35.83
N VAL A 3 -42.55 -0.83 -36.54
CA VAL A 3 -41.45 -1.31 -37.41
C VAL A 3 -41.61 -0.69 -38.81
N GLY A 4 -40.50 -0.38 -39.48
CA GLY A 4 -40.44 -0.08 -40.91
C GLY A 4 -39.03 -0.30 -41.47
N ALA A 5 -38.91 -1.19 -42.45
CA ALA A 5 -37.70 -1.61 -43.16
C ALA A 5 -37.53 -0.86 -44.49
N ASP A 6 -36.41 -1.16 -45.21
CA ASP A 6 -35.98 -0.69 -46.55
C ASP A 6 -35.11 0.60 -46.52
N GLY A 7 -33.90 0.73 -47.06
CA GLY A 7 -33.05 -0.07 -47.95
C GLY A 7 -32.45 0.84 -49.03
N SER A 8 -31.13 0.70 -49.27
CA SER A 8 -30.28 1.32 -50.31
C SER A 8 -29.88 2.81 -50.13
N VAL A 9 -28.71 3.34 -50.52
CA VAL A 9 -27.39 2.91 -51.06
C VAL A 9 -26.49 4.17 -50.99
N ARG A 10 -25.17 4.04 -50.73
CA ARG A 10 -24.07 4.70 -51.49
C ARG A 10 -22.69 4.43 -50.88
N GLU A 11 -21.99 3.47 -51.46
CA GLU A 11 -20.56 3.22 -51.25
C GLU A 11 -19.82 3.62 -52.54
N ARG A 12 -18.78 4.46 -52.46
CA ARG A 12 -17.96 4.86 -53.61
C ARG A 12 -16.72 3.95 -53.71
N ARG A 13 -16.62 3.28 -54.85
CA ARG A 13 -15.45 2.52 -55.35
C ARG A 13 -14.34 3.43 -55.88
N GLY A 14 -13.12 2.88 -55.85
CA GLY A 14 -12.12 3.01 -56.92
C GLY A 14 -10.75 2.49 -56.45
N TRP A 15 -9.97 1.71 -57.19
CA TRP A 15 -10.15 0.91 -58.40
C TRP A 15 -8.88 0.04 -58.53
N ARG A 16 -9.00 -1.25 -58.87
CA ARG A 16 -7.90 -2.14 -59.31
C ARG A 16 -8.28 -2.71 -60.66
N HIS A 17 -7.38 -2.71 -61.64
CA HIS A 17 -7.37 -3.54 -62.87
C HIS A 17 -5.89 -3.75 -63.27
N ARG A 18 -5.41 -4.80 -63.94
CA ARG A 18 -5.78 -6.18 -64.33
C ARG A 18 -4.61 -6.62 -65.26
N PHE A 19 -4.22 -7.89 -65.33
CA PHE A 19 -4.13 -8.69 -66.57
C PHE A 19 -3.48 -10.09 -66.35
N LEU A 20 -4.08 -11.08 -67.01
CA LEU A 20 -3.79 -12.52 -67.12
C LEU A 20 -3.03 -12.79 -68.44
N VAL A 21 -2.24 -13.88 -68.54
CA VAL A 21 -2.22 -14.88 -69.65
C VAL A 21 -1.50 -16.17 -69.21
N VAL A 22 -2.01 -17.31 -69.69
CA VAL A 22 -1.67 -18.74 -69.47
C VAL A 22 -0.83 -19.30 -70.63
N LEU A 23 0.12 -20.24 -70.41
CA LEU A 23 0.20 -21.59 -71.05
C LEU A 23 1.49 -22.37 -70.65
N ALA A 24 1.34 -23.68 -70.43
CA ALA A 24 2.40 -24.67 -70.15
C ALA A 24 2.98 -25.30 -71.43
N VAL A 25 4.21 -25.85 -71.38
CA VAL A 25 4.62 -27.18 -71.92
C VAL A 25 6.12 -27.46 -71.64
N LEU A 26 6.34 -28.69 -71.15
CA LEU A 26 7.53 -29.53 -70.93
C LEU A 26 8.96 -29.08 -71.33
N THR A 27 9.89 -29.33 -70.41
CA THR A 27 11.12 -30.10 -70.68
C THR A 27 11.57 -30.81 -69.39
N ALA A 28 11.66 -32.14 -69.43
CA ALA A 28 12.33 -32.96 -68.42
C ALA A 28 13.73 -33.31 -68.94
N VAL A 29 14.76 -33.21 -68.08
CA VAL A 29 15.87 -34.18 -67.92
C VAL A 29 16.77 -33.71 -66.74
N VAL A 30 16.71 -34.49 -65.66
CA VAL A 30 17.78 -34.94 -64.74
C VAL A 30 18.69 -33.88 -64.10
N GLY A 31 18.40 -33.57 -62.83
CA GLY A 31 19.34 -33.04 -61.85
C GLY A 31 19.08 -33.72 -60.50
N GLY A 32 20.09 -34.43 -59.98
CA GLY A 32 19.98 -35.31 -58.82
C GLY A 32 19.59 -34.63 -57.51
N LEU A 33 18.79 -35.38 -56.76
CA LEU A 33 18.49 -35.34 -55.33
C LEU A 33 19.48 -34.56 -54.44
N LEU A 34 19.11 -33.33 -54.07
CA LEU A 34 19.32 -32.76 -52.73
C LEU A 34 18.16 -31.79 -52.46
N GLY A 35 17.04 -32.33 -52.00
CA GLY A 35 15.97 -31.50 -51.44
C GLY A 35 16.46 -30.84 -50.15
N PRO A 36 16.00 -29.61 -49.82
CA PRO A 36 16.31 -29.02 -48.53
C PRO A 36 15.77 -29.96 -47.45
N ALA A 37 16.66 -30.43 -46.58
CA ALA A 37 16.25 -31.15 -45.38
C ALA A 37 15.27 -30.25 -44.63
N ALA A 38 14.00 -30.62 -44.63
CA ALA A 38 13.04 -30.05 -43.71
C ALA A 38 13.59 -30.31 -42.32
N TRP A 39 14.02 -29.25 -41.64
CA TRP A 39 14.20 -29.28 -40.19
C TRP A 39 12.82 -29.54 -39.59
N ALA A 40 12.51 -30.81 -39.37
CA ALA A 40 11.54 -31.17 -38.36
C ALA A 40 12.08 -30.61 -37.03
N PRO A 41 11.31 -29.83 -36.27
CA PRO A 41 11.74 -29.44 -34.94
C PRO A 41 12.01 -30.73 -34.16
N ALA A 42 13.22 -30.87 -33.63
CA ALA A 42 13.55 -31.96 -32.71
C ALA A 42 12.51 -31.91 -31.58
N HIS A 43 11.66 -32.92 -31.50
CA HIS A 43 10.69 -33.01 -30.40
C HIS A 43 11.51 -33.13 -29.12
N ALA A 44 11.29 -32.23 -28.16
CA ALA A 44 11.87 -32.36 -26.84
C ALA A 44 11.54 -33.75 -26.28
N ALA A 45 12.48 -34.36 -25.55
CA ALA A 45 12.20 -35.64 -24.88
C ALA A 45 10.98 -35.48 -23.95
N PRO A 46 10.08 -36.47 -23.88
CA PRO A 46 8.90 -36.38 -23.02
C PRO A 46 9.30 -36.20 -21.55
N LYS A 47 8.59 -35.31 -20.85
CA LYS A 47 8.85 -35.06 -19.42
C LYS A 47 8.57 -36.31 -18.58
N THR A 48 9.36 -36.47 -17.53
CA THR A 48 9.27 -37.61 -16.61
C THR A 48 8.58 -37.19 -15.31
N VAL A 49 7.86 -38.12 -14.68
CA VAL A 49 7.38 -37.93 -13.31
C VAL A 49 8.55 -38.17 -12.35
N TRP A 50 8.84 -37.18 -11.51
CA TRP A 50 9.83 -37.30 -10.44
C TRP A 50 9.13 -37.20 -9.09
N ILE A 51 9.07 -38.29 -8.33
CA ILE A 51 8.49 -38.30 -6.99
C ILE A 51 9.61 -38.16 -5.94
N PRO A 52 9.52 -37.21 -5.01
CA PRO A 52 10.42 -37.10 -3.87
C PRO A 52 10.64 -38.43 -3.14
N GLU A 53 11.91 -38.83 -2.98
CA GLU A 53 12.27 -40.03 -2.21
C GLU A 53 11.73 -39.98 -0.78
N ARG A 54 11.64 -38.77 -0.21
CA ARG A 54 11.08 -38.56 1.12
C ARG A 54 9.63 -39.04 1.20
N TRP A 55 8.80 -38.80 0.16
CA TRP A 55 7.39 -39.19 0.14
C TRP A 55 7.24 -40.70 0.09
N ALA A 56 8.06 -41.38 -0.71
CA ALA A 56 8.09 -42.83 -0.77
C ALA A 56 8.48 -43.45 0.58
N ARG A 57 9.40 -42.81 1.32
CA ARG A 57 9.88 -43.28 2.62
C ARG A 57 8.91 -43.00 3.77
N THR A 58 8.27 -41.82 3.79
CA THR A 58 7.41 -41.40 4.91
C THR A 58 5.94 -41.72 4.70
N GLY A 59 5.54 -42.03 3.46
CA GLY A 59 4.13 -42.10 3.09
C GLY A 59 3.43 -40.74 3.11
N GLU A 60 4.18 -39.61 3.11
CA GLU A 60 3.61 -38.26 3.11
C GLU A 60 2.61 -38.08 1.96
N VAL A 61 2.97 -38.55 0.76
CA VAL A 61 2.11 -38.65 -0.43
C VAL A 61 2.27 -40.06 -0.99
N ALA A 62 1.35 -40.97 -0.66
CA ALA A 62 1.41 -42.37 -1.10
C ALA A 62 0.92 -42.54 -2.54
N TRP A 63 1.80 -42.30 -3.51
CA TRP A 63 1.47 -42.41 -4.95
C TRP A 63 1.06 -43.83 -5.33
N ALA A 64 -0.05 -43.95 -6.06
CA ALA A 64 -0.44 -45.16 -6.76
C ALA A 64 -0.95 -44.83 -8.18
N PRO A 65 -0.60 -45.62 -9.22
CA PRO A 65 -1.00 -45.36 -10.60
C PRO A 65 -2.52 -45.23 -10.79
N GLU A 66 -3.31 -46.05 -10.11
CA GLU A 66 -4.78 -46.04 -10.18
C GLU A 66 -5.44 -44.82 -9.49
N ARG A 67 -4.64 -43.98 -8.82
CA ARG A 67 -5.05 -42.70 -8.25
C ARG A 67 -4.18 -41.56 -8.79
N SER A 68 -3.86 -41.64 -10.08
CA SER A 68 -3.15 -40.60 -10.80
C SER A 68 -3.68 -40.40 -12.21
N ALA A 69 -3.46 -39.20 -12.75
CA ALA A 69 -3.75 -38.85 -14.13
C ALA A 69 -2.65 -37.91 -14.65
N GLU A 70 -2.31 -38.00 -15.93
CA GLU A 70 -1.19 -37.26 -16.52
C GLU A 70 -1.58 -36.53 -17.80
N SER A 71 -0.88 -35.43 -18.07
CA SER A 71 -0.79 -34.74 -19.35
C SER A 71 0.68 -34.55 -19.73
N ASP A 72 1.01 -33.76 -20.75
CA ASP A 72 2.40 -33.57 -21.18
C ASP A 72 3.26 -32.91 -20.09
N ASN A 73 2.69 -31.94 -19.36
CA ASN A 73 3.39 -31.12 -18.38
C ASN A 73 3.06 -31.45 -16.92
N PHE A 74 2.01 -32.22 -16.65
CA PHE A 74 1.49 -32.41 -15.29
C PHE A 74 1.20 -33.86 -14.94
N VAL A 75 1.30 -34.15 -13.64
CA VAL A 75 0.77 -35.37 -13.00
C VAL A 75 -0.10 -34.99 -11.80
N VAL A 76 -1.36 -35.42 -11.80
CA VAL A 76 -2.30 -35.23 -10.71
C VAL A 76 -2.32 -36.49 -9.85
N LEU A 77 -2.18 -36.33 -8.53
CA LEU A 77 -2.16 -37.37 -7.51
C LEU A 77 -3.30 -37.12 -6.51
N TRP A 78 -4.05 -38.15 -6.13
CA TRP A 78 -5.10 -38.04 -5.11
C TRP A 78 -5.13 -39.23 -4.17
N GLY A 79 -5.71 -39.00 -3.00
CA GLY A 79 -5.79 -40.00 -1.94
C GLY A 79 -7.01 -40.92 -2.04
N GLU A 80 -6.99 -41.96 -1.22
CA GLU A 80 -7.95 -43.04 -1.17
C GLU A 80 -9.40 -42.61 -0.88
N LEU A 81 -9.61 -41.46 -0.23
CA LEU A 81 -10.96 -40.98 0.10
C LEU A 81 -11.76 -40.56 -1.16
N ALA A 82 -11.08 -40.24 -2.26
CA ALA A 82 -11.72 -39.97 -3.54
C ALA A 82 -11.92 -41.24 -4.41
N GLY A 83 -11.43 -42.41 -3.97
CA GLY A 83 -11.46 -43.65 -4.73
C GLY A 83 -10.63 -43.59 -6.02
N THR A 84 -10.84 -44.53 -6.94
CA THR A 84 -10.19 -44.54 -8.27
C THR A 84 -10.94 -43.69 -9.31
N SER A 85 -12.17 -43.28 -8.99
CA SER A 85 -13.06 -42.49 -9.86
C SER A 85 -13.48 -41.21 -9.13
N PRO A 86 -12.61 -40.18 -9.06
CA PRO A 86 -12.86 -38.97 -8.26
C PRO A 86 -14.11 -38.17 -8.69
N THR A 87 -14.59 -38.36 -9.92
CA THR A 87 -15.82 -37.71 -10.43
C THR A 87 -17.10 -38.25 -9.78
N THR A 88 -17.07 -39.46 -9.23
CA THR A 88 -18.20 -40.09 -8.53
C THR A 88 -17.99 -40.20 -7.02
N ALA A 89 -16.91 -39.62 -6.49
CA ALA A 89 -16.59 -39.59 -5.07
C ALA A 89 -17.65 -38.84 -4.23
N PRO A 90 -17.66 -39.04 -2.89
CA PRO A 90 -18.40 -38.18 -1.98
C PRO A 90 -18.10 -36.69 -2.22
N THR A 91 -19.11 -35.82 -2.02
CA THR A 91 -19.05 -34.42 -2.44
C THR A 91 -17.81 -33.68 -1.93
N GLN A 92 -17.38 -33.89 -0.68
CA GLN A 92 -16.19 -33.21 -0.15
C GLN A 92 -14.86 -33.64 -0.79
N TYR A 93 -14.82 -34.78 -1.49
CA TYR A 93 -13.62 -35.33 -2.13
C TYR A 93 -13.71 -35.30 -3.66
N ARG A 94 -14.81 -34.80 -4.22
CA ARG A 94 -15.12 -34.90 -5.65
C ARG A 94 -14.41 -33.83 -6.46
N PHE A 95 -13.75 -34.25 -7.53
CA PHE A 95 -13.14 -33.37 -8.53
C PHE A 95 -13.03 -34.11 -9.88
N ASP A 96 -12.70 -33.38 -10.95
CA ASP A 96 -12.44 -33.95 -12.28
C ASP A 96 -10.96 -33.78 -12.66
N PRO A 97 -10.15 -34.85 -12.64
CA PRO A 97 -8.73 -34.78 -12.99
C PRO A 97 -8.51 -34.34 -14.44
N ALA A 98 -9.41 -34.68 -15.37
CA ALA A 98 -9.29 -34.26 -16.77
C ALA A 98 -9.54 -32.75 -16.92
N ASN A 99 -10.43 -32.19 -16.10
CA ASN A 99 -10.61 -30.74 -16.04
C ASN A 99 -9.36 -30.03 -15.50
N VAL A 100 -8.82 -30.51 -14.37
CA VAL A 100 -7.61 -29.95 -13.75
C VAL A 100 -6.44 -29.94 -14.74
N LEU A 101 -6.17 -31.08 -15.40
CA LEU A 101 -5.09 -31.18 -16.39
C LEU A 101 -5.30 -30.21 -17.56
N ARG A 102 -6.51 -30.14 -18.11
CA ARG A 102 -6.81 -29.24 -19.24
C ARG A 102 -6.62 -27.76 -18.89
N GLU A 103 -7.05 -27.34 -17.71
CA GLU A 103 -6.87 -25.95 -17.26
C GLU A 103 -5.41 -25.62 -17.03
N LEU A 104 -4.66 -26.54 -16.40
CA LEU A 104 -3.23 -26.39 -16.18
C LEU A 104 -2.45 -26.35 -17.49
N GLU A 105 -2.75 -27.21 -18.45
CA GLU A 105 -2.10 -27.17 -19.78
C GLU A 105 -2.40 -25.86 -20.52
N SER A 106 -3.64 -25.36 -20.44
CA SER A 106 -3.98 -24.06 -21.04
C SER A 106 -3.23 -22.90 -20.38
N ALA A 107 -3.13 -22.90 -19.05
CA ALA A 107 -2.41 -21.86 -18.31
C ALA A 107 -0.90 -21.98 -18.51
N TYR A 108 -0.37 -23.20 -18.61
CA TYR A 108 1.03 -23.48 -18.91
C TYR A 108 1.43 -22.94 -20.28
N ALA A 109 0.66 -23.27 -21.33
CA ALA A 109 0.89 -22.74 -22.67
C ALA A 109 0.89 -21.21 -22.67
N PHE A 110 -0.06 -20.59 -21.98
CA PHE A 110 -0.07 -19.13 -21.85
C PHE A 110 1.19 -18.60 -21.15
N TYR A 111 1.60 -19.17 -20.01
CA TYR A 111 2.74 -18.63 -19.27
C TYR A 111 4.10 -18.89 -19.93
N VAL A 112 4.27 -20.05 -20.56
CA VAL A 112 5.54 -20.50 -21.12
C VAL A 112 5.67 -20.08 -22.59
N ASP A 113 4.62 -20.18 -23.39
CA ASP A 113 4.69 -19.94 -24.84
C ASP A 113 4.31 -18.50 -25.20
N ASP A 114 3.18 -18.01 -24.68
CA ASP A 114 2.64 -16.68 -25.02
C ASP A 114 3.31 -15.56 -24.22
N MET A 115 3.25 -15.65 -22.89
CA MET A 115 3.88 -14.70 -21.97
C MET A 115 5.40 -14.86 -21.94
N ARG A 116 5.91 -16.08 -22.14
CA ARG A 116 7.34 -16.42 -22.07
C ARG A 116 7.97 -16.04 -20.75
N PHE A 117 7.23 -16.28 -19.66
CA PHE A 117 7.65 -15.93 -18.31
C PHE A 117 8.87 -16.72 -17.85
N THR A 118 8.87 -18.03 -18.08
CA THR A 118 10.01 -18.91 -17.78
C THR A 118 10.28 -19.76 -19.02
N PRO A 119 11.51 -19.75 -19.58
CA PRO A 119 11.85 -20.62 -20.69
C PRO A 119 11.67 -22.09 -20.34
N GLU A 120 11.15 -22.89 -21.27
CA GLU A 120 11.08 -24.34 -21.11
C GLU A 120 12.47 -24.98 -21.27
N ALA A 121 13.27 -24.89 -20.21
CA ALA A 121 14.63 -25.39 -20.16
C ALA A 121 14.95 -25.99 -18.78
N GLY A 122 16.08 -26.67 -18.68
CA GLY A 122 16.56 -27.23 -17.41
C GLY A 122 15.54 -28.17 -16.78
N LEU A 123 15.27 -28.00 -15.49
CA LEU A 123 14.37 -28.85 -14.72
C LEU A 123 12.92 -28.80 -15.23
N LEU A 124 12.46 -27.63 -15.70
CA LEU A 124 11.10 -27.48 -16.22
C LEU A 124 10.86 -28.33 -17.48
N ALA A 125 11.89 -28.46 -18.32
CA ALA A 125 11.85 -29.31 -19.52
C ALA A 125 12.03 -30.81 -19.22
N GLN A 126 12.46 -31.19 -18.01
CA GLN A 126 12.78 -32.58 -17.65
C GLN A 126 11.64 -33.27 -16.89
N HIS A 127 10.92 -32.53 -16.04
CA HIS A 127 10.00 -33.10 -15.08
C HIS A 127 8.59 -32.53 -15.20
N LYS A 128 7.59 -33.40 -15.04
CA LYS A 128 6.19 -32.98 -14.92
C LYS A 128 5.97 -32.29 -13.58
N ILE A 129 5.17 -31.22 -13.57
CA ILE A 129 4.73 -30.55 -12.34
C ILE A 129 3.75 -31.46 -11.62
N ILE A 130 3.94 -31.63 -10.32
CA ILE A 130 3.09 -32.49 -9.49
C ILE A 130 1.91 -31.69 -8.95
N VAL A 131 0.71 -32.24 -9.06
CA VAL A 131 -0.52 -31.66 -8.50
C VAL A 131 -1.06 -32.65 -7.47
N ILE A 132 -1.08 -32.26 -6.20
CA ILE A 132 -1.61 -33.07 -5.10
C ILE A 132 -3.01 -32.57 -4.78
N ILE A 133 -4.00 -33.45 -4.94
CA ILE A 133 -5.35 -33.16 -4.47
C ILE A 133 -5.41 -33.38 -2.95
N THR A 134 -5.42 -32.30 -2.19
CA THR A 134 -5.42 -32.33 -0.72
C THR A 134 -6.76 -32.79 -0.17
N SER A 135 -6.83 -33.06 1.13
CA SER A 135 -8.04 -33.50 1.85
C SER A 135 -8.65 -34.80 1.34
N THR A 136 -7.95 -35.55 0.50
CA THR A 136 -8.39 -36.85 -0.04
C THR A 136 -7.61 -38.02 0.56
N TRP A 137 -6.70 -37.77 1.49
CA TRP A 137 -5.82 -38.77 2.12
C TRP A 137 -6.26 -39.04 3.56
N SER A 138 -6.71 -40.25 3.85
CA SER A 138 -6.94 -40.72 5.23
C SER A 138 -5.64 -41.07 5.95
N SER A 139 -4.63 -41.51 5.19
CA SER A 139 -3.27 -41.77 5.65
C SER A 139 -2.49 -40.52 6.09
N ASN A 140 -2.86 -39.34 5.57
CA ASN A 140 -2.24 -38.08 5.94
C ASN A 140 -3.29 -36.94 6.02
N PRO A 141 -4.02 -36.83 7.15
CA PRO A 141 -5.03 -35.79 7.35
C PRO A 141 -4.45 -34.37 7.34
N GLY A 142 -3.12 -34.23 7.49
CA GLY A 142 -2.41 -32.96 7.46
C GLY A 142 -2.22 -32.38 6.06
N LEU A 143 -2.40 -33.17 4.99
CA LEU A 143 -2.44 -32.66 3.62
C LEU A 143 -3.80 -32.02 3.35
N ASN A 144 -4.03 -30.82 3.86
CA ASN A 144 -5.34 -30.17 3.86
C ASN A 144 -5.35 -28.72 3.33
N ALA A 145 -4.26 -28.30 2.67
CA ALA A 145 -4.17 -26.95 2.10
C ALA A 145 -5.25 -26.71 1.04
N TRP A 146 -5.86 -25.52 1.03
CA TRP A 146 -6.89 -25.14 0.04
C TRP A 146 -6.31 -25.03 -1.38
N ALA A 147 -5.25 -24.24 -1.52
CA ALA A 147 -4.47 -24.10 -2.75
C ALA A 147 -3.09 -23.55 -2.36
N THR A 148 -2.00 -24.13 -2.86
CA THR A 148 -0.64 -23.58 -2.74
C THR A 148 0.23 -24.06 -3.89
N GLY A 149 1.01 -23.18 -4.51
CA GLY A 149 2.00 -23.48 -5.53
C GLY A 149 3.42 -23.26 -5.01
N GLY A 150 4.36 -24.05 -5.50
CA GLY A 150 5.75 -23.92 -5.11
C GLY A 150 6.64 -24.97 -5.76
N SER A 151 7.66 -25.39 -5.01
CA SER A 151 8.56 -26.47 -5.43
C SER A 151 8.94 -27.36 -4.26
N THR A 152 9.41 -28.57 -4.55
CA THR A 152 9.97 -29.47 -3.55
C THR A 152 11.34 -29.97 -3.98
N ASP A 153 12.18 -30.24 -2.97
CA ASP A 153 13.54 -30.77 -3.08
C ASP A 153 14.45 -29.96 -4.04
N GLY A 154 14.12 -28.69 -4.26
CA GLY A 154 14.82 -27.81 -5.20
C GLY A 154 14.80 -28.32 -6.65
N ARG A 155 13.84 -29.17 -7.01
CA ARG A 155 13.89 -29.95 -8.26
C ARG A 155 12.62 -29.91 -9.10
N VAL A 156 11.45 -30.05 -8.49
CA VAL A 156 10.17 -30.13 -9.21
C VAL A 156 9.15 -29.17 -8.63
N GLY A 157 8.34 -28.59 -9.52
CA GLY A 157 7.17 -27.81 -9.16
C GLY A 157 6.08 -28.66 -8.51
N VAL A 158 5.40 -28.11 -7.51
CA VAL A 158 4.29 -28.77 -6.81
C VAL A 158 3.14 -27.79 -6.63
N ILE A 159 1.92 -28.26 -6.88
CA ILE A 159 0.67 -27.58 -6.55
C ILE A 159 -0.10 -28.47 -5.58
N ASN A 160 -0.48 -27.94 -4.42
CA ASN A 160 -1.47 -28.56 -3.55
C ASN A 160 -2.82 -27.90 -3.84
N LEU A 161 -3.89 -28.69 -3.97
CA LEU A 161 -5.20 -28.19 -4.39
C LEU A 161 -6.33 -29.00 -3.74
N ALA A 162 -7.21 -28.35 -3.00
CA ALA A 162 -8.40 -29.01 -2.46
C ALA A 162 -9.42 -29.31 -3.57
N PRO A 163 -10.29 -30.33 -3.42
CA PRO A 163 -11.33 -30.65 -4.41
C PRO A 163 -12.25 -29.47 -4.76
N GLY A 164 -12.54 -28.60 -3.79
CA GLY A 164 -13.31 -27.37 -4.03
C GLY A 164 -12.55 -26.30 -4.84
N ALA A 165 -11.22 -26.27 -4.76
CA ALA A 165 -10.36 -25.41 -5.57
C ALA A 165 -10.05 -26.02 -6.96
N ALA A 166 -10.31 -27.32 -7.14
CA ALA A 166 -10.14 -28.05 -8.40
C ALA A 166 -11.35 -27.96 -9.35
N GLN A 167 -12.35 -27.15 -9.01
CA GLN A 167 -13.55 -26.97 -9.84
C GLN A 167 -13.26 -26.17 -11.11
N PRO A 168 -14.07 -26.34 -12.18
CA PRO A 168 -13.82 -25.65 -13.44
C PRO A 168 -13.76 -24.12 -13.35
N GLY A 169 -12.77 -23.54 -14.01
CA GLY A 169 -12.51 -22.09 -14.05
C GLY A 169 -11.83 -21.56 -12.78
N SER A 170 -11.01 -22.39 -12.13
CA SER A 170 -10.39 -22.05 -10.85
C SER A 170 -9.33 -20.96 -10.99
N TRP A 171 -9.60 -19.79 -10.41
CA TRP A 171 -8.60 -18.71 -10.28
C TRP A 171 -7.37 -19.18 -9.50
N GLY A 172 -7.61 -19.87 -8.38
CA GLY A 172 -6.55 -20.36 -7.50
C GLY A 172 -5.60 -21.30 -8.24
N LEU A 173 -6.12 -22.20 -9.09
CA LEU A 173 -5.28 -23.13 -9.85
C LEU A 173 -4.28 -22.40 -10.77
N VAL A 174 -4.75 -21.36 -11.47
CA VAL A 174 -3.92 -20.56 -12.36
C VAL A 174 -2.91 -19.70 -11.58
N HIS A 175 -3.33 -19.13 -10.44
CA HIS A 175 -2.45 -18.42 -9.50
C HIS A 175 -1.34 -19.33 -8.94
N GLU A 176 -1.67 -20.55 -8.49
CA GLU A 176 -0.68 -21.48 -7.95
C GLU A 176 0.31 -21.95 -9.03
N LEU A 177 -0.12 -22.11 -10.28
CA LEU A 177 0.80 -22.40 -11.38
C LEU A 177 1.80 -21.25 -11.60
N ALA A 178 1.38 -20.00 -11.43
CA ALA A 178 2.28 -18.86 -11.50
C ALA A 178 3.38 -18.96 -10.43
N HIS A 179 3.07 -19.35 -9.19
CA HIS A 179 4.07 -19.60 -8.14
C HIS A 179 5.05 -20.73 -8.49
N VAL A 180 4.57 -21.80 -9.12
CA VAL A 180 5.45 -22.88 -9.60
C VAL A 180 6.44 -22.31 -10.64
N LEU A 181 5.97 -21.54 -11.60
CA LEU A 181 6.83 -20.96 -12.64
C LEU A 181 7.78 -19.89 -12.10
N GLN A 182 7.37 -19.11 -11.09
CA GLN A 182 8.23 -18.21 -10.34
C GLN A 182 9.40 -18.95 -9.67
N ASN A 183 9.16 -20.13 -9.07
CA ASN A 183 10.23 -20.97 -8.54
C ASN A 183 11.21 -21.39 -9.64
N TYR A 184 10.71 -21.83 -10.80
CA TYR A 184 11.56 -22.25 -11.92
C TYR A 184 12.48 -21.15 -12.48
N THR A 185 12.24 -19.88 -12.16
CA THR A 185 13.18 -18.80 -12.52
C THR A 185 14.54 -18.94 -11.82
N PHE A 186 14.63 -19.64 -10.69
CA PHE A 186 15.89 -19.82 -9.95
C PHE A 186 16.16 -21.24 -9.44
N LEU A 187 15.25 -22.20 -9.66
CA LEU A 187 15.54 -23.62 -9.35
C LEU A 187 16.82 -24.09 -10.08
N GLY A 188 17.74 -24.68 -9.31
CA GLY A 188 19.06 -25.08 -9.82
C GLY A 188 20.05 -23.94 -10.05
N ARG A 189 19.71 -22.69 -9.70
CA ARG A 189 20.56 -21.48 -9.90
C ARG A 189 20.89 -20.82 -8.55
N SER A 190 22.04 -21.17 -7.96
CA SER A 190 22.52 -20.52 -6.73
C SER A 190 22.74 -19.01 -6.92
N GLY A 191 22.32 -18.20 -5.95
CA GLY A 191 22.50 -16.74 -5.95
C GLY A 191 21.45 -15.95 -6.74
N TYR A 192 20.43 -16.61 -7.31
CA TYR A 192 19.37 -15.99 -8.09
C TYR A 192 18.00 -16.15 -7.43
N GLY A 193 17.03 -15.37 -7.92
CA GLY A 193 15.63 -15.43 -7.54
C GLY A 193 15.28 -14.52 -6.37
N PHE A 194 13.98 -14.35 -6.13
CA PHE A 194 13.48 -13.55 -5.02
C PHE A 194 13.40 -14.35 -3.71
N THR A 195 14.54 -14.84 -3.23
CA THR A 195 14.61 -15.64 -1.99
C THR A 195 14.80 -14.79 -0.72
N HIS A 196 15.08 -13.49 -0.86
CA HIS A 196 15.16 -12.59 0.29
C HIS A 196 13.78 -12.43 0.95
N ALA A 197 13.74 -12.41 2.29
CA ALA A 197 12.49 -12.36 3.06
C ALA A 197 11.57 -11.16 2.72
N SER A 198 12.14 -10.09 2.16
CA SER A 198 11.41 -8.89 1.76
C SER A 198 10.68 -8.98 0.43
N ALA A 199 10.83 -10.08 -0.30
CA ALA A 199 10.17 -10.23 -1.60
C ALA A 199 8.77 -10.88 -1.51
N GLY A 200 8.36 -11.38 -0.33
CA GLY A 200 7.13 -12.17 -0.18
C GLY A 200 5.87 -11.49 -0.76
N THR A 201 5.68 -10.20 -0.50
CA THR A 201 4.53 -9.46 -1.07
C THR A 201 4.55 -9.40 -2.59
N PHE A 202 5.75 -9.37 -3.21
CA PHE A 202 5.88 -9.39 -4.66
C PHE A 202 5.64 -10.77 -5.27
N TRP A 203 5.97 -11.86 -4.58
CA TRP A 203 5.59 -13.22 -5.03
C TRP A 203 4.09 -13.30 -5.30
N GLU A 204 3.31 -12.86 -4.32
CA GLU A 204 1.84 -12.94 -4.32
C GLU A 204 1.23 -11.95 -5.29
N ALA A 205 1.65 -10.69 -5.24
CA ALA A 205 1.19 -9.67 -6.18
C ALA A 205 1.49 -10.01 -7.64
N SER A 206 2.63 -10.64 -7.92
CA SER A 206 2.99 -11.01 -9.29
C SER A 206 2.34 -12.31 -9.76
N ALA A 207 2.03 -13.25 -8.86
CA ALA A 207 1.21 -14.41 -9.20
C ALA A 207 -0.23 -13.99 -9.55
N GLU A 208 -0.81 -13.08 -8.77
CA GLU A 208 -2.10 -12.46 -9.09
C GLU A 208 -2.05 -11.72 -10.44
N PHE A 209 -1.01 -10.91 -10.65
CA PHE A 209 -0.81 -10.22 -11.93
C PHE A 209 -0.78 -11.20 -13.10
N MET A 210 -0.04 -12.30 -12.98
CA MET A 210 0.05 -13.36 -13.99
C MET A 210 -1.31 -14.04 -14.21
N ALA A 211 -2.04 -14.37 -13.15
CA ALA A 211 -3.39 -14.94 -13.25
C ALA A 211 -4.36 -13.99 -13.96
N MET A 212 -4.27 -12.68 -13.70
CA MET A 212 -5.06 -11.66 -14.41
C MET A 212 -4.75 -11.60 -15.91
N GLN A 213 -3.51 -11.88 -16.33
CA GLN A 213 -3.19 -11.93 -17.75
C GLN A 213 -3.74 -13.20 -18.42
N ALA A 214 -3.67 -14.34 -17.72
CA ALA A 214 -4.15 -15.63 -18.23
C ALA A 214 -5.68 -15.72 -18.26
N LEU A 215 -6.35 -15.10 -17.29
CA LEU A 215 -7.80 -15.12 -17.10
C LEU A 215 -8.36 -13.69 -16.91
N PRO A 216 -8.33 -12.82 -17.95
CA PRO A 216 -8.75 -11.43 -17.79
C PRO A 216 -10.19 -11.30 -17.29
N GLY A 217 -10.40 -10.44 -16.30
CA GLY A 217 -11.72 -10.15 -15.73
C GLY A 217 -12.29 -11.22 -14.79
N ARG A 218 -11.53 -12.27 -14.45
CA ARG A 218 -11.96 -13.30 -13.48
C ARG A 218 -11.62 -12.95 -12.03
N GLY A 219 -10.50 -12.29 -11.79
CA GLY A 219 -10.04 -11.86 -10.46
C GLY A 219 -9.16 -10.61 -10.55
N ALA A 220 -8.91 -10.00 -9.39
CA ALA A 220 -8.04 -8.82 -9.26
C ALA A 220 -7.38 -8.71 -7.87
N GLY A 221 -7.24 -9.84 -7.15
CA GLY A 221 -6.74 -9.89 -5.77
C GLY A 221 -7.65 -9.20 -4.74
N ASP A 222 -7.15 -9.06 -3.51
CA ASP A 222 -7.83 -8.35 -2.41
C ASP A 222 -7.62 -6.84 -2.50
N LEU A 223 -8.40 -6.22 -3.40
CA LEU A 223 -8.37 -4.77 -3.61
C LEU A 223 -8.91 -3.97 -2.41
N THR A 224 -9.79 -4.56 -1.60
CA THR A 224 -10.33 -3.88 -0.41
C THR A 224 -9.21 -3.58 0.57
N ARG A 225 -8.38 -4.60 0.84
CA ARG A 225 -7.27 -4.50 1.76
C ARG A 225 -6.18 -3.59 1.22
N PHE A 226 -5.85 -3.69 -0.06
CA PHE A 226 -4.89 -2.77 -0.71
C PHE A 226 -5.33 -1.31 -0.59
N VAL A 227 -6.55 -0.95 -1.02
CA VAL A 227 -7.05 0.44 -1.01
C VAL A 227 -7.09 1.02 0.40
N ARG A 228 -7.33 0.19 1.42
CA ARG A 228 -7.32 0.64 2.82
C ARG A 228 -5.93 0.82 3.42
N THR A 229 -4.90 0.25 2.80
CA THR A 229 -3.55 0.22 3.37
C THR A 229 -2.49 0.83 2.47
N GLU A 230 -2.87 1.59 1.45
CA GLU A 230 -1.97 2.25 0.49
C GLU A 230 -0.84 3.07 1.15
N ASN A 231 -1.07 3.56 2.38
CA ASN A 231 -0.07 4.29 3.13
C ASN A 231 1.04 3.40 3.72
N LEU A 232 0.84 2.10 3.86
CA LEU A 232 1.85 1.17 4.38
C LEU A 232 2.99 0.98 3.36
N PRO A 233 4.18 0.49 3.79
CA PRO A 233 5.26 0.22 2.84
C PRO A 233 4.83 -0.74 1.73
N TYR A 234 5.39 -0.60 0.53
CA TYR A 234 5.06 -1.48 -0.60
C TYR A 234 5.13 -2.97 -0.22
N SER A 235 6.17 -3.36 0.53
CA SER A 235 6.41 -4.74 0.97
C SER A 235 5.47 -5.25 2.07
N SER A 236 4.53 -4.44 2.55
CA SER A 236 3.58 -4.83 3.61
C SER A 236 2.74 -6.04 3.20
N SER A 237 2.58 -7.01 4.10
CA SER A 237 1.64 -8.14 3.90
C SER A 237 0.17 -7.71 3.90
N ARG A 238 -0.12 -6.43 4.15
CA ARG A 238 -1.46 -5.87 3.93
C ARG A 238 -1.75 -5.59 2.45
N HIS A 239 -0.74 -5.34 1.62
CA HIS A 239 -0.97 -5.21 0.18
C HIS A 239 -1.17 -6.57 -0.50
N HIS A 240 -0.35 -7.56 -0.14
CA HIS A 240 -0.41 -8.96 -0.61
C HIS A 240 -0.82 -9.06 -2.10
N TYR A 241 -1.93 -9.75 -2.36
CA TYR A 241 -2.55 -9.94 -3.68
C TYR A 241 -2.85 -8.64 -4.44
N GLY A 242 -3.16 -7.54 -3.76
CA GLY A 242 -3.59 -6.28 -4.39
C GLY A 242 -2.45 -5.37 -4.83
N ALA A 243 -1.17 -5.71 -4.59
CA ALA A 243 -0.04 -4.83 -4.94
C ALA A 243 0.33 -4.85 -6.45
N TRP A 244 -0.45 -5.55 -7.28
CA TRP A 244 -0.13 -5.79 -8.70
C TRP A 244 -0.17 -4.53 -9.56
N MET A 245 -0.83 -3.45 -9.15
CA MET A 245 -0.91 -2.22 -9.95
C MET A 245 0.46 -1.58 -10.22
N LEU A 246 1.44 -1.74 -9.31
CA LEU A 246 2.80 -1.29 -9.59
C LEU A 246 3.45 -2.12 -10.70
N ILE A 247 3.13 -3.41 -10.77
CA ILE A 247 3.58 -4.29 -11.85
C ILE A 247 2.94 -3.86 -13.17
N GLN A 248 1.62 -3.58 -13.17
CA GLN A 248 0.91 -3.04 -14.33
C GLN A 248 1.55 -1.72 -14.80
N HIS A 249 1.89 -0.82 -13.88
CA HIS A 249 2.61 0.42 -14.19
C HIS A 249 3.97 0.13 -14.88
N ILE A 250 4.77 -0.78 -14.33
CA ILE A 250 6.07 -1.17 -14.93
C ILE A 250 5.88 -1.77 -16.33
N VAL A 251 4.87 -2.62 -16.51
CA VAL A 251 4.58 -3.27 -17.80
C VAL A 251 4.14 -2.26 -18.85
N GLU A 252 3.38 -1.23 -18.49
CA GLU A 252 3.00 -0.19 -19.43
C GLU A 252 4.16 0.76 -19.76
N THR A 253 5.05 1.02 -18.80
CA THR A 253 6.21 1.88 -19.02
C THR A 253 7.31 1.18 -19.82
N HIS A 254 7.56 -0.12 -19.59
CA HIS A 254 8.72 -0.83 -20.11
C HIS A 254 8.40 -2.10 -20.91
N GLY A 255 7.12 -2.45 -21.04
CA GLY A 255 6.66 -3.70 -21.67
C GLY A 255 6.73 -4.89 -20.73
N MET A 256 5.99 -5.96 -21.09
CA MET A 256 5.93 -7.22 -20.35
C MET A 256 7.32 -7.84 -20.13
N THR A 257 8.25 -7.64 -21.07
CA THR A 257 9.64 -8.12 -20.95
C THR A 257 10.34 -7.61 -19.70
N MET A 258 10.06 -6.39 -19.22
CA MET A 258 10.68 -5.90 -17.98
C MET A 258 10.22 -6.72 -16.77
N PHE A 259 8.92 -7.02 -16.66
CA PHE A 259 8.39 -7.87 -15.60
C PHE A 259 9.03 -9.27 -15.61
N ILE A 260 9.17 -9.87 -16.78
CA ILE A 260 9.81 -11.18 -16.97
C ILE A 260 11.29 -11.14 -16.54
N ARG A 261 12.02 -10.08 -16.93
CA ARG A 261 13.43 -9.90 -16.55
C ARG A 261 13.60 -9.66 -15.05
N ILE A 262 12.69 -8.92 -14.41
CA ILE A 262 12.70 -8.71 -12.96
C ILE A 262 12.74 -10.06 -12.23
N TRP A 263 11.97 -11.05 -12.67
CA TRP A 263 12.01 -12.40 -12.11
C TRP A 263 13.27 -13.20 -12.49
N ASN A 264 13.58 -13.29 -13.78
CA ASN A 264 14.63 -14.19 -14.28
C ASN A 264 16.06 -13.71 -14.01
N GLU A 265 16.25 -12.40 -13.78
CA GLU A 265 17.54 -11.75 -13.51
C GLU A 265 17.67 -11.25 -12.06
N ALA A 266 16.70 -11.55 -11.18
CA ALA A 266 16.79 -11.23 -9.75
C ALA A 266 17.99 -11.93 -9.09
N ARG A 267 18.70 -11.20 -8.24
CA ARG A 267 19.69 -11.80 -7.33
C ARG A 267 19.03 -12.17 -6.01
N SER A 268 19.48 -13.24 -5.38
CA SER A 268 18.92 -13.78 -4.12
C SER A 268 18.87 -12.80 -2.95
N THR A 269 19.64 -11.71 -3.02
CA THR A 269 19.72 -10.65 -2.02
C THR A 269 18.90 -9.40 -2.34
N GLU A 270 18.34 -9.29 -3.55
CA GLU A 270 17.68 -8.08 -4.02
C GLU A 270 16.20 -8.01 -3.61
N HIS A 271 15.74 -6.81 -3.29
CA HIS A 271 14.33 -6.48 -3.28
C HIS A 271 13.82 -6.33 -4.73
N PRO A 272 12.54 -6.62 -5.04
CA PRO A 272 11.96 -6.41 -6.38
C PRO A 272 12.19 -5.02 -6.95
N LEU A 273 12.04 -3.97 -6.14
CA LEU A 273 12.32 -2.58 -6.57
C LEU A 273 13.81 -2.31 -6.80
N GLU A 274 14.73 -2.99 -6.10
CA GLU A 274 16.17 -2.89 -6.40
C GLU A 274 16.50 -3.56 -7.73
N THR A 275 15.88 -4.71 -8.00
CA THR A 275 16.01 -5.45 -9.26
C THR A 275 15.48 -4.59 -10.41
N TYR A 276 14.27 -4.06 -10.28
CA TYR A 276 13.69 -3.14 -11.25
C TYR A 276 14.59 -1.93 -11.51
N ARG A 277 15.02 -1.23 -10.45
CA ARG A 277 15.95 -0.09 -10.54
C ARG A 277 17.22 -0.45 -11.33
N ARG A 278 17.84 -1.58 -11.00
CA ARG A 278 19.06 -2.06 -11.69
C ARG A 278 18.80 -2.37 -13.16
N LEU A 279 17.73 -3.09 -13.47
CA LEU A 279 17.43 -3.54 -14.83
C LEU A 279 16.96 -2.41 -15.75
N ALA A 280 16.27 -1.41 -15.19
CA ALA A 280 15.85 -0.20 -15.89
C ALA A 280 16.92 0.89 -15.93
N GLY A 281 18.07 0.70 -15.25
CA GLY A 281 19.17 1.67 -15.22
C GLY A 281 18.82 2.96 -14.48
N LEU A 282 17.91 2.89 -13.50
CA LEU A 282 17.41 4.04 -12.77
C LEU A 282 18.34 4.42 -11.61
N THR A 283 18.48 5.71 -11.35
CA THR A 283 18.96 6.19 -10.04
C THR A 283 17.90 5.95 -8.96
N GLN A 284 18.25 6.12 -7.69
CA GLN A 284 17.27 6.05 -6.61
C GLN A 284 16.17 7.11 -6.76
N ASP A 285 16.51 8.34 -7.13
CA ASP A 285 15.55 9.43 -7.29
C ASP A 285 14.60 9.16 -8.46
N GLN A 286 15.11 8.58 -9.55
CA GLN A 286 14.28 8.14 -10.68
C GLN A 286 13.31 7.02 -10.29
N LEU A 287 13.76 6.01 -9.52
CA LEU A 287 12.85 5.00 -8.96
C LEU A 287 11.77 5.65 -8.09
N ASN A 288 12.17 6.60 -7.23
CA ASN A 288 11.25 7.32 -6.36
C ASN A 288 10.19 8.09 -7.18
N ALA A 289 10.59 8.74 -8.28
CA ALA A 289 9.70 9.44 -9.18
C ALA A 289 8.74 8.51 -9.94
N GLU A 290 9.21 7.33 -10.39
CA GLU A 290 8.35 6.30 -11.00
C GLU A 290 7.28 5.82 -10.02
N VAL A 291 7.65 5.50 -8.77
CA VAL A 291 6.69 5.06 -7.74
C VAL A 291 5.69 6.17 -7.41
N ALA A 292 6.12 7.44 -7.36
CA ALA A 292 5.21 8.56 -7.15
C ALA A 292 4.21 8.71 -8.32
N ARG A 293 4.64 8.52 -9.57
CA ARG A 293 3.74 8.50 -10.74
C ARG A 293 2.74 7.35 -10.67
N TYR A 294 3.19 6.15 -10.29
CA TYR A 294 2.30 5.02 -9.99
C TYR A 294 1.24 5.38 -8.94
N ALA A 295 1.64 5.97 -7.82
CA ALA A 295 0.72 6.39 -6.76
C ALA A 295 -0.32 7.41 -7.27
N MET A 296 0.10 8.36 -8.11
CA MET A 296 -0.80 9.34 -8.73
C MET A 296 -1.84 8.68 -9.64
N ARG A 297 -1.47 7.63 -10.38
CA ARG A 297 -2.41 6.87 -11.24
C ARG A 297 -3.51 6.16 -10.45
N ASN A 298 -3.25 5.79 -9.19
CA ASN A 298 -4.23 5.14 -8.31
C ASN A 298 -5.33 6.07 -7.79
N VAL A 299 -5.29 7.38 -8.09
CA VAL A 299 -6.42 8.28 -7.83
C VAL A 299 -7.64 7.89 -8.68
N THR A 300 -7.41 7.47 -9.93
CA THR A 300 -8.45 7.12 -10.90
C THR A 300 -8.27 5.72 -11.48
N TRP A 301 -7.33 4.91 -10.96
CA TRP A 301 -6.99 3.59 -11.49
C TRP A 301 -6.68 3.68 -13.00
N ASP A 302 -5.98 4.75 -13.39
CA ASP A 302 -5.69 5.06 -14.78
C ASP A 302 -4.65 4.07 -15.32
N TYR A 303 -5.13 2.94 -15.85
CA TYR A 303 -4.34 1.85 -16.44
C TYR A 303 -4.99 1.39 -17.76
N ALA A 304 -4.20 0.87 -18.68
CA ALA A 304 -4.70 0.39 -19.97
C ALA A 304 -5.72 -0.75 -19.82
N ASN A 305 -5.58 -1.56 -18.77
CA ASN A 305 -6.51 -2.63 -18.42
C ASN A 305 -7.70 -2.18 -17.54
N ARG A 306 -7.91 -0.86 -17.36
CA ARG A 306 -8.96 -0.32 -16.48
C ARG A 306 -10.34 -0.91 -16.75
N ALA A 307 -10.72 -1.12 -18.01
CA ALA A 307 -12.02 -1.71 -18.35
C ALA A 307 -12.24 -3.12 -17.75
N GLN A 308 -11.17 -3.89 -17.55
CA GLN A 308 -11.21 -5.22 -16.95
C GLN A 308 -11.19 -5.16 -15.41
N VAL A 309 -10.57 -4.12 -14.84
CA VAL A 309 -10.37 -3.97 -13.39
C VAL A 309 -11.49 -3.18 -12.72
N GLN A 310 -12.09 -2.21 -13.43
CA GLN A 310 -13.13 -1.31 -12.91
C GLN A 310 -14.31 -2.07 -12.30
N PRO A 311 -14.82 -3.19 -12.87
CA PRO A 311 -15.89 -3.96 -12.23
C PRO A 311 -15.53 -4.51 -10.84
N PHE A 312 -14.26 -4.73 -10.54
CA PHE A 312 -13.81 -5.13 -9.20
C PHE A 312 -13.75 -3.93 -8.25
N ILE A 313 -13.30 -2.78 -8.75
CA ILE A 313 -13.30 -1.51 -8.00
C ILE A 313 -14.73 -1.10 -7.63
N ASP A 314 -15.67 -1.23 -8.57
CA ASP A 314 -17.08 -0.86 -8.38
C ASP A 314 -17.79 -1.78 -7.35
N ARG A 315 -17.24 -2.98 -7.11
CA ARG A 315 -17.74 -3.94 -6.10
C ARG A 315 -17.10 -3.76 -4.73
N LEU A 316 -16.09 -2.90 -4.60
CA LEU A 316 -15.54 -2.57 -3.29
C LEU A 316 -16.63 -2.02 -2.39
N TYR A 317 -16.46 -2.17 -1.08
CA TYR A 317 -17.39 -1.59 -0.13
C TYR A 317 -17.54 -0.08 -0.41
N PRO A 318 -18.76 0.48 -0.48
CA PRO A 318 -18.96 1.86 -0.90
C PRO A 318 -18.19 2.89 -0.07
N PHE A 319 -17.94 2.59 1.21
CA PHE A 319 -17.13 3.44 2.07
C PHE A 319 -15.61 3.31 1.78
N VAL A 320 -15.10 2.18 1.28
CA VAL A 320 -13.66 1.99 1.03
C VAL A 320 -13.16 2.97 -0.03
N VAL A 321 -13.89 3.10 -1.14
CA VAL A 321 -13.53 4.07 -2.19
C VAL A 321 -13.72 5.50 -1.67
N ALA A 322 -14.86 5.78 -1.04
CA ALA A 322 -15.19 7.11 -0.51
C ALA A 322 -14.27 7.59 0.64
N GLN A 323 -13.66 6.66 1.38
CA GLN A 323 -12.81 6.92 2.55
C GLN A 323 -11.33 6.63 2.30
N SER A 324 -10.92 6.26 1.07
CA SER A 324 -9.50 6.05 0.72
C SER A 324 -8.65 7.33 0.70
N LEU A 325 -9.26 8.47 1.03
CA LEU A 325 -8.61 9.77 1.11
C LEU A 325 -8.21 10.07 2.55
N VAL A 326 -7.00 10.58 2.76
CA VAL A 326 -6.52 10.99 4.08
C VAL A 326 -6.99 12.40 4.39
N GLN A 327 -7.68 12.56 5.52
CA GLN A 327 -7.94 13.86 6.11
C GLN A 327 -6.74 14.29 6.96
N VAL A 328 -6.14 15.43 6.63
CA VAL A 328 -5.03 16.01 7.39
C VAL A 328 -5.52 16.73 8.65
N ASP A 329 -4.70 16.82 9.68
CA ASP A 329 -4.97 17.57 10.90
C ASP A 329 -4.65 19.06 10.69
N ALA A 330 -5.45 19.97 11.25
CA ALA A 330 -5.11 21.38 11.26
C ALA A 330 -4.08 21.65 12.37
N VAL A 331 -2.92 22.21 12.00
CA VAL A 331 -1.91 22.67 12.97
C VAL A 331 -2.13 24.15 13.26
N ASP A 332 -2.34 24.94 12.21
CA ASP A 332 -2.75 26.35 12.28
C ASP A 332 -3.74 26.62 11.14
N ALA A 333 -5.03 26.55 11.46
CA ALA A 333 -6.10 26.68 10.48
C ALA A 333 -6.16 28.07 9.85
N ALA A 334 -5.88 29.14 10.63
CA ALA A 334 -5.87 30.51 10.13
C ALA A 334 -4.77 30.69 9.09
N ALA A 335 -3.66 30.02 9.32
CA ALA A 335 -2.52 30.04 8.44
C ALA A 335 -2.63 28.94 7.35
N ARG A 336 -3.62 28.03 7.38
CA ARG A 336 -3.72 26.89 6.44
C ARG A 336 -2.49 25.98 6.48
N GLN A 337 -1.98 25.75 7.69
CA GLN A 337 -0.96 24.74 7.98
C GLN A 337 -1.64 23.47 8.46
N PHE A 338 -1.27 22.36 7.85
CA PHE A 338 -1.84 21.04 8.12
C PHE A 338 -0.76 19.98 8.24
N ALA A 339 -1.10 18.86 8.86
CA ALA A 339 -0.20 17.73 9.01
C ALA A 339 -0.88 16.42 8.68
N VAL A 340 -0.14 15.48 8.10
CA VAL A 340 -0.62 14.10 8.02
C VAL A 340 -0.70 13.51 9.45
N PRO A 341 -1.76 12.77 9.81
CA PRO A 341 -1.77 12.07 11.08
C PRO A 341 -0.66 11.02 11.10
N ALA A 342 0.20 11.06 12.12
CA ALA A 342 1.47 10.32 12.14
C ALA A 342 1.30 8.79 12.01
N GLY A 343 0.16 8.25 12.48
CA GLY A 343 -0.11 6.82 12.42
C GLY A 343 -0.46 6.28 11.03
N ILE A 344 -0.87 7.17 10.12
CA ILE A 344 -1.23 6.86 8.72
C ILE A 344 -0.38 7.64 7.72
N ALA A 345 0.74 8.20 8.17
CA ALA A 345 1.77 8.74 7.29
C ALA A 345 2.25 7.65 6.31
N PRO A 346 2.69 8.01 5.09
CA PRO A 346 3.17 7.03 4.14
C PRO A 346 4.42 6.32 4.67
N GLY A 347 4.53 5.02 4.44
CA GLY A 347 5.73 4.22 4.62
C GLY A 347 6.62 4.25 3.37
N ALA A 348 7.69 3.44 3.37
CA ALA A 348 8.57 3.34 2.21
C ALA A 348 7.80 2.83 0.97
N TYR A 349 7.68 3.68 -0.04
CA TYR A 349 6.88 3.47 -1.26
C TYR A 349 5.37 3.33 -1.05
N GLY A 350 4.88 3.60 0.16
CA GLY A 350 3.47 3.84 0.44
C GLY A 350 3.09 5.29 0.14
N TYR A 351 1.80 5.57 0.02
CA TYR A 351 1.32 6.90 -0.33
C TYR A 351 -0.01 7.26 0.33
N THR A 352 -0.27 8.56 0.42
CA THR A 352 -1.53 9.14 0.92
C THR A 352 -2.14 10.04 -0.14
N LYS A 353 -3.47 10.04 -0.24
CA LYS A 353 -4.24 10.87 -1.18
C LYS A 353 -5.05 11.90 -0.40
N VAL A 354 -4.78 13.18 -0.59
CA VAL A 354 -5.50 14.27 0.08
C VAL A 354 -6.31 15.04 -0.96
N ARG A 355 -7.63 15.09 -0.81
CA ARG A 355 -8.47 15.91 -1.69
C ARG A 355 -8.35 17.38 -1.29
N LEU A 356 -8.14 18.23 -2.29
CA LEU A 356 -8.03 19.67 -2.16
C LEU A 356 -9.24 20.34 -2.83
N TYR A 357 -9.72 21.40 -2.21
CA TYR A 357 -10.81 22.24 -2.70
C TYR A 357 -10.23 23.61 -3.02
N PRO A 358 -10.00 23.92 -4.31
CA PRO A 358 -9.53 25.24 -4.71
C PRO A 358 -10.51 26.34 -4.27
N ASP A 359 -9.99 27.46 -3.78
CA ASP A 359 -10.81 28.61 -3.35
C ASP A 359 -11.58 29.22 -4.52
N THR A 360 -10.98 29.17 -5.72
CA THR A 360 -11.56 29.68 -6.96
C THR A 360 -11.50 28.57 -8.02
N PRO A 361 -12.62 28.23 -8.69
CA PRO A 361 -12.60 27.31 -9.81
C PRO A 361 -11.63 27.78 -10.91
N GLY A 362 -10.68 26.92 -11.30
CA GLY A 362 -9.63 27.30 -12.25
C GLY A 362 -8.49 28.15 -11.66
N GLY A 363 -8.46 28.33 -10.34
CA GLY A 363 -7.40 29.04 -9.63
C GLY A 363 -6.09 28.23 -9.54
N THR A 364 -5.06 28.86 -8.97
CA THR A 364 -3.79 28.18 -8.69
C THR A 364 -3.76 27.71 -7.24
N VAL A 365 -3.35 26.46 -7.04
CA VAL A 365 -3.06 25.91 -5.73
C VAL A 365 -1.56 25.94 -5.52
N ARG A 366 -1.12 26.47 -4.38
CA ARG A 366 0.29 26.48 -3.99
C ARG A 366 0.48 25.67 -2.72
N ILE A 367 1.58 24.92 -2.67
CA ILE A 367 1.95 24.10 -1.54
C ILE A 367 3.41 24.31 -1.15
N ARG A 368 3.68 24.35 0.15
CA ARG A 368 4.97 23.98 0.72
C ARG A 368 4.78 22.68 1.48
N LEU A 369 5.57 21.67 1.17
CA LEU A 369 5.56 20.40 1.88
C LEU A 369 6.90 20.22 2.56
N ARG A 370 6.88 19.94 3.86
CA ARG A 370 8.08 19.66 4.65
C ARG A 370 7.91 18.36 5.43
N GLY A 371 8.87 17.46 5.28
CA GLY A 371 8.90 16.18 5.97
C GLY A 371 9.68 16.23 7.28
N HIS A 372 9.26 15.44 8.27
CA HIS A 372 10.05 15.22 9.48
C HIS A 372 11.10 14.14 9.21
N VAL A 373 12.34 14.57 8.98
CA VAL A 373 13.45 13.69 8.58
C VAL A 373 13.85 12.75 9.72
N ASP A 374 13.82 11.45 9.47
CA ASP A 374 14.51 10.43 10.26
C ASP A 374 15.76 9.94 9.50
N PRO A 375 16.98 10.27 9.95
CA PRO A 375 18.20 9.81 9.29
C PRO A 375 18.35 8.29 9.22
N ALA A 376 17.80 7.53 10.18
CA ALA A 376 17.87 6.06 10.15
C ALA A 376 16.93 5.46 9.09
N ALA A 377 15.87 6.17 8.74
CA ALA A 377 14.95 5.79 7.68
C ALA A 377 15.40 6.26 6.28
N GLY A 378 16.48 7.06 6.19
CA GLY A 378 16.84 7.73 4.94
C GLY A 378 15.66 8.52 4.37
N SER A 379 14.91 9.24 5.22
CA SER A 379 13.61 9.82 4.86
C SER A 379 13.66 10.74 3.63
N GLY A 380 12.70 10.57 2.74
CA GLY A 380 12.45 11.47 1.61
C GLY A 380 10.99 11.41 1.20
N TRP A 381 10.54 12.42 0.46
CA TRP A 381 9.17 12.53 -0.03
C TRP A 381 9.16 12.85 -1.51
N SER A 382 8.17 12.30 -2.20
CA SER A 382 7.80 12.68 -3.55
C SER A 382 6.30 12.96 -3.57
N TYR A 383 5.86 14.00 -4.26
CA TYR A 383 4.43 14.29 -4.40
C TYR A 383 4.09 14.87 -5.76
N GLY A 384 2.82 14.80 -6.11
CA GLY A 384 2.28 15.43 -7.30
C GLY A 384 0.79 15.73 -7.17
N PHE A 385 0.32 16.65 -8.01
CA PHE A 385 -1.10 16.97 -8.12
C PHE A 385 -1.77 16.07 -9.16
N VAL A 386 -2.99 15.63 -8.88
CA VAL A 386 -3.86 14.95 -9.83
C VAL A 386 -5.16 15.74 -9.91
N ALA A 387 -5.46 16.26 -11.09
CA ALA A 387 -6.75 16.87 -11.37
C ALA A 387 -7.62 15.88 -12.14
N VAL A 388 -8.89 15.75 -11.79
CA VAL A 388 -9.82 14.79 -12.39
C VAL A 388 -11.04 15.52 -12.91
N ARG A 389 -11.38 15.30 -14.18
CA ARG A 389 -12.63 15.78 -14.79
C ARG A 389 -13.27 14.62 -15.53
N ASP A 390 -14.54 14.35 -15.22
CA ASP A 390 -15.31 13.26 -15.84
C ASP A 390 -14.59 11.90 -15.80
N GLY A 391 -13.88 11.62 -14.71
CA GLY A 391 -13.11 10.38 -14.51
C GLY A 391 -11.76 10.30 -15.24
N VAL A 392 -11.39 11.34 -15.98
CA VAL A 392 -10.10 11.45 -16.70
C VAL A 392 -9.12 12.27 -15.86
N ALA A 393 -7.94 11.73 -15.63
CA ALA A 393 -6.89 12.36 -14.82
C ALA A 393 -5.96 13.23 -15.68
N ARG A 394 -5.51 14.34 -15.08
CA ARG A 394 -4.43 15.21 -15.55
C ARG A 394 -3.39 15.30 -14.44
N TYR A 395 -2.17 14.90 -14.75
CA TYR A 395 -1.07 14.84 -13.80
C TYR A 395 -0.26 16.14 -13.80
N GLY A 396 0.09 16.65 -12.62
CA GLY A 396 1.17 17.61 -12.43
C GLY A 396 2.53 16.93 -12.41
N ASP A 397 3.59 17.72 -12.35
CA ASP A 397 4.95 17.21 -12.19
C ASP A 397 5.14 16.55 -10.82
N VAL A 398 6.02 15.55 -10.77
CA VAL A 398 6.49 14.98 -9.50
C VAL A 398 7.57 15.89 -8.91
N VAL A 399 7.33 16.34 -7.69
CA VAL A 399 8.27 17.12 -6.89
C VAL A 399 8.87 16.23 -5.81
N GLN A 400 10.18 16.30 -5.61
CA GLN A 400 10.92 15.44 -4.68
C GLN A 400 11.78 16.28 -3.75
N GLY A 401 11.81 15.92 -2.47
CA GLY A 401 12.66 16.57 -1.48
C GLY A 401 12.10 16.50 -0.07
N VAL A 402 12.85 17.05 0.89
CA VAL A 402 12.47 17.09 2.32
C VAL A 402 11.77 18.38 2.72
N ASP A 403 11.96 19.45 1.94
CA ASP A 403 11.29 20.75 2.07
C ASP A 403 11.24 21.38 0.69
N THR A 404 10.04 21.41 0.09
CA THR A 404 9.85 21.86 -1.29
C THR A 404 8.59 22.69 -1.44
N GLN A 405 8.54 23.48 -2.50
CA GLN A 405 7.37 24.25 -2.89
C GLN A 405 6.95 23.92 -4.31
N ALA A 406 5.65 23.92 -4.56
CA ALA A 406 5.08 23.70 -5.88
C ALA A 406 3.80 24.52 -6.08
N SER A 407 3.48 24.78 -7.33
CA SER A 407 2.24 25.43 -7.76
C SER A 407 1.56 24.58 -8.82
N PHE A 408 0.23 24.57 -8.83
CA PHE A 408 -0.56 23.83 -9.79
C PHE A 408 -1.77 24.64 -10.23
N ALA A 409 -1.84 24.95 -11.52
CA ALA A 409 -3.00 25.60 -12.11
C ALA A 409 -4.12 24.57 -12.31
N THR A 410 -5.27 24.84 -11.69
CA THR A 410 -6.48 24.02 -11.85
C THR A 410 -7.29 24.52 -13.05
N GLN A 411 -8.24 23.71 -13.52
CA GLN A 411 -9.26 24.12 -14.50
C GLN A 411 -10.64 24.07 -13.83
N PRO A 412 -11.60 24.91 -14.26
CA PRO A 412 -12.97 24.82 -13.77
C PRO A 412 -13.55 23.40 -13.98
N GLY A 413 -14.23 22.88 -12.96
CA GLY A 413 -14.85 21.54 -12.99
C GLY A 413 -13.92 20.38 -12.66
N GLU A 414 -12.65 20.64 -12.32
CA GLU A 414 -11.72 19.59 -11.86
C GLU A 414 -11.87 19.32 -10.35
N GLU A 415 -11.82 18.05 -9.97
CA GLU A 415 -11.50 17.63 -8.62
C GLU A 415 -9.99 17.54 -8.46
N VAL A 416 -9.42 18.08 -7.38
CA VAL A 416 -7.96 18.17 -7.22
C VAL A 416 -7.51 17.31 -6.05
N TYR A 417 -6.44 16.54 -6.25
CA TYR A 417 -5.84 15.68 -5.26
C TYR A 417 -4.36 15.96 -5.17
N LEU A 418 -3.83 15.91 -3.94
CA LEU A 418 -2.41 15.84 -3.66
C LEU A 418 -2.09 14.39 -3.28
N VAL A 419 -1.14 13.79 -3.99
CA VAL A 419 -0.63 12.46 -3.67
C VAL A 419 0.78 12.60 -3.12
N VAL A 420 1.00 12.14 -1.88
CA VAL A 420 2.30 12.20 -1.21
C VAL A 420 2.79 10.78 -0.95
N THR A 421 3.99 10.47 -1.43
CA THR A 421 4.63 9.15 -1.35
C THR A 421 5.87 9.22 -0.48
N GLY A 422 6.05 8.25 0.42
CA GLY A 422 7.30 8.08 1.17
C GLY A 422 8.38 7.50 0.24
N THR A 423 9.46 8.24 0.01
CA THR A 423 10.48 7.86 -0.97
C THR A 423 11.87 7.91 -0.35
N PRO A 424 12.32 6.80 0.27
CA PRO A 424 13.61 6.77 0.97
C PRO A 424 14.80 6.85 0.02
N THR A 425 15.96 7.20 0.58
CA THR A 425 17.26 7.22 -0.12
C THR A 425 17.78 5.82 -0.47
N THR A 426 17.18 4.76 0.09
CA THR A 426 17.45 3.36 -0.23
C THR A 426 16.19 2.53 -0.08
N VAL A 427 16.05 1.45 -0.87
CA VAL A 427 14.93 0.52 -0.76
C VAL A 427 14.99 -0.22 0.59
N HIS A 428 13.96 -0.07 1.42
CA HIS A 428 13.84 -0.81 2.67
C HIS A 428 13.43 -2.28 2.42
N LYS A 429 13.98 -3.19 3.22
CA LYS A 429 13.77 -4.65 3.10
C LYS A 429 13.01 -5.19 4.30
N HIS A 430 11.72 -4.89 4.37
CA HIS A 430 10.81 -5.44 5.39
C HIS A 430 10.44 -6.87 5.04
N ALA A 431 10.61 -7.82 5.97
CA ALA A 431 10.11 -9.18 5.81
C ALA A 431 8.58 -9.21 5.83
N PHE A 432 7.98 -10.33 5.43
CA PHE A 432 6.53 -10.46 5.28
C PHE A 432 5.71 -10.07 6.53
N LEU A 433 6.20 -10.40 7.73
CA LEU A 433 5.56 -10.07 9.01
C LEU A 433 6.17 -8.84 9.70
N ASP A 434 7.08 -8.14 9.03
CA ASP A 434 7.53 -6.83 9.50
C ASP A 434 6.43 -5.80 9.17
N GLY A 435 5.43 -5.74 10.06
CA GLY A 435 4.33 -4.80 9.95
C GLY A 435 4.66 -3.42 10.54
N TRP A 436 3.64 -2.76 11.08
CA TRP A 436 3.65 -1.31 11.27
C TRP A 436 4.75 -0.78 12.20
N THR A 437 4.99 -1.40 13.37
CA THR A 437 5.98 -0.92 14.34
C THR A 437 7.43 -1.15 13.91
N ARG A 438 7.66 -2.03 12.94
CA ARG A 438 8.98 -2.33 12.37
C ARG A 438 9.25 -1.56 11.07
N SER A 439 8.25 -0.81 10.61
CA SER A 439 8.30 -0.08 9.36
C SER A 439 8.49 1.41 9.60
N TYR A 440 9.40 2.03 8.86
CA TYR A 440 9.56 3.47 8.90
C TYR A 440 8.37 4.17 8.24
N ARG A 441 7.93 5.26 8.87
CA ARG A 441 6.89 6.16 8.41
C ARG A 441 7.49 7.53 8.13
N PHE A 442 6.88 8.24 7.19
CA PHE A 442 7.41 9.46 6.59
C PHE A 442 6.40 10.60 6.81
N PRO A 443 6.23 11.07 8.06
CA PRO A 443 5.27 12.12 8.38
C PRO A 443 5.71 13.46 7.79
N PHE A 444 4.73 14.25 7.36
CA PHE A 444 4.93 15.56 6.75
C PHE A 444 3.90 16.58 7.23
N GLU A 445 4.26 17.85 7.09
CA GLU A 445 3.37 19.00 7.21
C GLU A 445 3.32 19.75 5.89
N LEU A 446 2.21 20.44 5.66
CA LEU A 446 1.98 21.24 4.48
C LEU A 446 1.37 22.60 4.80
N ARG A 447 1.76 23.59 4.00
CA ARG A 447 1.15 24.92 3.94
C ARG A 447 0.44 25.05 2.60
N LEU A 448 -0.82 25.47 2.61
CA LEU A 448 -1.60 25.68 1.39
C LEU A 448 -1.95 27.14 1.20
N ASP A 449 -1.93 27.55 -0.07
CA ASP A 449 -2.53 28.78 -0.55
C ASP A 449 -3.38 28.48 -1.81
N GLY A 450 -4.49 29.17 -1.96
CA GLY A 450 -5.46 28.94 -3.04
C GLY A 450 -6.32 27.67 -2.93
N ALA A 451 -6.20 26.88 -1.86
CA ALA A 451 -7.08 25.74 -1.57
C ALA A 451 -7.15 25.40 -0.08
N LEU A 452 -8.17 24.64 0.30
CA LEU A 452 -8.30 23.96 1.59
C LEU A 452 -8.39 22.43 1.39
N PRO A 453 -7.79 21.63 2.29
CA PRO A 453 -7.93 20.19 2.23
C PRO A 453 -9.31 19.74 2.72
N GLN A 454 -9.70 18.53 2.31
CA GLN A 454 -10.93 17.88 2.78
C GLN A 454 -11.03 17.93 4.31
N GLY A 455 -12.24 18.19 4.81
CA GLY A 455 -12.52 18.32 6.24
C GLY A 455 -12.30 19.70 6.83
N HIS A 456 -11.67 20.62 6.09
CA HIS A 456 -11.37 21.99 6.55
C HIS A 456 -12.09 23.09 5.75
N VAL A 457 -12.94 22.72 4.79
CA VAL A 457 -13.76 23.65 4.01
C VAL A 457 -14.91 24.19 4.87
N PRO A 458 -15.02 25.52 5.10
CA PRO A 458 -16.09 26.10 5.91
C PRO A 458 -17.47 25.80 5.34
N GLY A 459 -18.38 25.32 6.18
CA GLY A 459 -19.75 24.99 5.76
C GLY A 459 -19.86 23.82 4.77
N GLY A 460 -18.75 23.13 4.47
CA GLY A 460 -18.75 21.95 3.62
C GLY A 460 -19.50 20.80 4.30
N SER A 461 -20.74 20.55 3.89
CA SER A 461 -21.43 19.33 4.28
C SER A 461 -20.78 18.15 3.57
N ARG A 462 -20.46 17.09 4.33
CA ARG A 462 -20.22 15.79 3.70
C ARG A 462 -21.50 15.43 2.95
N GLY A 463 -21.36 15.00 1.69
CA GLY A 463 -22.49 14.48 0.91
C GLY A 463 -23.18 13.32 1.62
N ALA A 464 -24.27 12.82 1.04
CA ALA A 464 -24.96 11.65 1.59
C ALA A 464 -23.96 10.49 1.79
N ALA A 465 -24.07 9.80 2.93
CA ALA A 465 -23.24 8.63 3.18
C ALA A 465 -23.54 7.56 2.11
N PRO A 466 -22.51 7.01 1.43
CA PRO A 466 -22.73 6.06 0.35
C PRO A 466 -23.22 4.71 0.89
N GLY A 467 -23.79 3.88 0.01
CA GLY A 467 -24.08 2.47 0.31
C GLY A 467 -25.14 2.22 1.37
N GLY A 468 -26.06 3.17 1.59
CA GLY A 468 -27.10 3.07 2.62
C GLY A 468 -26.59 3.20 4.05
N GLY A 469 -25.37 3.67 4.25
CA GLY A 469 -24.83 3.99 5.57
C GLY A 469 -25.28 5.37 6.09
N ARG A 470 -24.69 5.77 7.22
CA ARG A 470 -24.85 7.09 7.84
C ARG A 470 -23.51 7.61 8.34
N TRP A 471 -23.39 8.93 8.49
CA TRP A 471 -22.27 9.54 9.20
C TRP A 471 -22.53 9.49 10.71
N HIS A 472 -21.56 9.05 11.49
CA HIS A 472 -21.67 9.06 12.94
C HIS A 472 -21.66 10.51 13.46
N PRO A 473 -22.60 10.93 14.34
CA PRO A 473 -22.67 12.31 14.82
C PRO A 473 -21.44 12.72 15.62
N ASN A 474 -20.77 11.77 16.26
CA ASN A 474 -19.52 11.98 16.98
C ASN A 474 -18.34 11.46 16.13
N GLY A 475 -17.64 12.39 15.46
CA GLY A 475 -16.44 12.14 14.64
C GLY A 475 -16.67 12.09 13.12
N GLY A 476 -17.88 11.79 12.65
CA GLY A 476 -18.24 11.85 11.23
C GLY A 476 -17.85 10.64 10.38
N GLY A 477 -17.37 9.55 10.98
CA GLY A 477 -17.04 8.31 10.28
C GLY A 477 -18.25 7.55 9.74
N TRP A 478 -18.02 6.62 8.82
CA TRP A 478 -19.09 5.90 8.14
C TRP A 478 -19.60 4.72 8.96
N VAL A 479 -20.92 4.56 9.06
CA VAL A 479 -21.58 3.47 9.80
C VAL A 479 -22.66 2.83 8.94
N ASP A 480 -22.59 1.51 8.77
CA ASP A 480 -23.62 0.71 8.09
C ASP A 480 -24.98 0.85 8.81
N ALA A 481 -26.09 0.85 8.05
CA ALA A 481 -27.43 0.86 8.64
C ALA A 481 -27.69 -0.32 9.58
N ARG A 482 -27.01 -1.45 9.36
CA ARG A 482 -27.12 -2.67 10.18
C ARG A 482 -26.23 -2.65 11.42
N ALA A 483 -25.28 -1.72 11.51
CA ALA A 483 -24.34 -1.64 12.62
C ALA A 483 -24.94 -0.88 13.81
N THR A 484 -24.65 -1.38 15.02
CA THR A 484 -25.05 -0.75 16.28
C THR A 484 -23.90 0.09 16.80
N VAL A 485 -24.05 1.42 16.79
CA VAL A 485 -23.00 2.34 17.28
C VAL A 485 -23.63 3.32 18.26
N ALA A 486 -23.09 3.36 19.48
CA ALA A 486 -23.54 4.26 20.54
C ALA A 486 -23.19 5.72 20.21
N ALA A 487 -24.08 6.66 20.53
CA ALA A 487 -23.83 8.09 20.30
C ALA A 487 -22.61 8.63 21.07
N THR A 488 -22.26 8.00 22.19
CA THR A 488 -21.09 8.30 23.02
C THR A 488 -19.78 7.82 22.40
N ALA A 489 -19.82 6.79 21.55
CA ALA A 489 -18.63 6.32 20.84
C ALA A 489 -18.15 7.38 19.85
N TYR A 490 -16.84 7.43 19.62
CA TYR A 490 -16.24 8.28 18.58
C TYR A 490 -15.92 7.43 17.36
N VAL A 491 -16.40 7.81 16.18
CA VAL A 491 -16.00 7.21 14.91
C VAL A 491 -15.42 8.29 14.04
N GLY A 492 -14.11 8.28 13.87
CA GLY A 492 -13.32 9.30 13.19
C GLY A 492 -13.66 9.44 11.71
N PRO A 493 -13.27 10.57 11.10
CA PRO A 493 -13.72 10.97 9.77
C PRO A 493 -13.41 9.96 8.66
N ASN A 494 -12.36 9.15 8.80
CA ASN A 494 -11.96 8.13 7.85
C ASN A 494 -12.20 6.68 8.33
N ALA A 495 -12.70 6.52 9.56
CA ALA A 495 -13.00 5.23 10.15
C ALA A 495 -14.36 4.70 9.67
N ALA A 496 -14.51 3.37 9.73
CA ALA A 496 -15.73 2.69 9.30
C ALA A 496 -16.20 1.60 10.27
N VAL A 497 -17.51 1.47 10.41
CA VAL A 497 -18.18 0.35 11.10
C VAL A 497 -19.14 -0.31 10.11
N TYR A 498 -18.90 -1.58 9.77
CA TYR A 498 -19.60 -2.28 8.69
C TYR A 498 -20.41 -3.49 9.16
N GLY A 499 -21.46 -3.84 8.41
CA GLY A 499 -22.26 -5.03 8.67
C GLY A 499 -23.01 -4.95 10.00
N ARG A 500 -23.05 -6.05 10.74
CA ARG A 500 -23.65 -6.19 12.08
C ARG A 500 -22.64 -5.94 13.20
N ALA A 501 -21.56 -5.21 12.92
CA ALA A 501 -20.60 -4.80 13.94
C ALA A 501 -21.25 -3.94 15.04
N SER A 502 -20.66 -3.96 16.23
CA SER A 502 -21.13 -3.21 17.39
C SER A 502 -20.03 -2.36 18.00
N VAL A 503 -20.29 -1.07 18.22
CA VAL A 503 -19.40 -0.15 18.92
C VAL A 503 -20.17 0.55 20.04
N THR A 504 -19.78 0.33 21.29
CA THR A 504 -20.55 0.74 22.48
C THR A 504 -19.67 1.44 23.53
N GLY A 505 -20.30 2.09 24.51
CA GLY A 505 -19.59 2.87 25.52
C GLY A 505 -18.93 4.13 24.93
N ASP A 506 -17.74 4.46 25.42
CA ASP A 506 -16.92 5.59 24.97
C ASP A 506 -15.78 5.13 24.03
N ALA A 507 -15.97 3.98 23.38
CA ALA A 507 -14.99 3.42 22.46
C ALA A 507 -14.68 4.39 21.31
N ARG A 508 -13.43 4.36 20.84
CA ARG A 508 -12.94 5.27 19.80
C ARG A 508 -12.41 4.49 18.61
N ILE A 509 -12.95 4.76 17.43
CA ILE A 509 -12.47 4.22 16.15
C ILE A 509 -11.84 5.39 15.37
N GLU A 510 -10.54 5.34 15.10
CA GLU A 510 -9.75 6.49 14.63
C GLU A 510 -8.90 6.14 13.40
N GLY A 511 -8.36 7.16 12.73
CA GLY A 511 -7.57 6.96 11.50
C GLY A 511 -8.38 6.27 10.41
N LEU A 512 -7.79 5.27 9.77
CA LEU A 512 -8.43 4.44 8.75
C LEU A 512 -9.10 3.19 9.36
N ALA A 513 -9.20 3.05 10.68
CA ALA A 513 -9.59 1.80 11.33
C ALA A 513 -10.98 1.30 10.90
N TRP A 514 -11.14 -0.03 10.87
CA TRP A 514 -12.37 -0.68 10.44
C TRP A 514 -12.82 -1.74 11.44
N VAL A 515 -14.05 -1.57 11.92
CA VAL A 515 -14.79 -2.63 12.61
C VAL A 515 -15.71 -3.29 11.59
N ASN A 516 -15.31 -4.45 11.11
CA ASN A 516 -16.02 -5.22 10.09
C ASN A 516 -17.10 -6.13 10.71
N ASP A 517 -17.91 -6.76 9.86
CA ASP A 517 -19.00 -7.65 10.26
C ASP A 517 -18.53 -8.70 11.30
N GLY A 518 -19.31 -8.84 12.36
CA GLY A 518 -19.00 -9.70 13.50
C GLY A 518 -17.97 -9.14 14.50
N GLY A 519 -17.30 -8.02 14.23
CA GLY A 519 -16.42 -7.35 15.18
C GLY A 519 -17.20 -6.55 16.23
N SER A 520 -16.67 -6.48 17.47
CA SER A 520 -17.24 -5.61 18.51
C SER A 520 -16.17 -4.77 19.22
N VAL A 521 -16.50 -3.53 19.54
CA VAL A 521 -15.66 -2.62 20.33
C VAL A 521 -16.49 -2.00 21.45
N SER A 522 -15.98 -1.98 22.68
CA SER A 522 -16.76 -1.55 23.86
C SER A 522 -15.90 -0.87 24.93
N GLY A 523 -16.56 -0.25 25.91
CA GLY A 523 -15.89 0.39 27.04
C GLY A 523 -15.16 1.66 26.59
N SER A 524 -13.88 1.77 26.92
CA SER A 524 -13.01 2.89 26.54
C SER A 524 -11.89 2.45 25.58
N ALA A 525 -12.10 1.33 24.88
CA ALA A 525 -11.12 0.79 23.94
C ALA A 525 -10.90 1.73 22.74
N VAL A 526 -9.68 1.72 22.22
CA VAL A 526 -9.29 2.52 21.05
C VAL A 526 -8.85 1.60 19.92
N VAL A 527 -9.47 1.74 18.76
CA VAL A 527 -9.06 1.07 17.52
C VAL A 527 -8.65 2.15 16.52
N ARG A 528 -7.40 2.15 16.04
CA ARG A 528 -6.85 3.28 15.27
C ARG A 528 -5.97 2.85 14.09
N ASP A 529 -5.48 3.84 13.35
CA ASP A 529 -4.60 3.68 12.18
C ASP A 529 -5.22 2.77 11.12
N ASN A 530 -4.56 1.68 10.71
CA ASN A 530 -5.04 0.71 9.72
C ASN A 530 -5.69 -0.53 10.35
N ALA A 531 -5.89 -0.55 11.66
CA ALA A 531 -6.35 -1.74 12.37
C ALA A 531 -7.70 -2.25 11.85
N LEU A 532 -7.88 -3.57 11.90
CA LEU A 532 -9.08 -4.27 11.46
C LEU A 532 -9.59 -5.20 12.57
N ILE A 533 -10.83 -4.97 12.99
CA ILE A 533 -11.54 -5.83 13.94
C ILE A 533 -12.62 -6.59 13.18
N GLN A 534 -12.56 -7.93 13.17
CA GLN A 534 -13.48 -8.75 12.40
C GLN A 534 -13.61 -10.18 12.94
N GLY A 535 -14.46 -11.00 12.32
CA GLY A 535 -14.47 -12.45 12.56
C GLY A 535 -14.88 -12.86 13.98
N GLY A 536 -15.75 -12.09 14.64
CA GLY A 536 -16.20 -12.38 16.01
C GLY A 536 -15.31 -11.79 17.11
N VAL A 537 -14.23 -11.10 16.74
CA VAL A 537 -13.30 -10.49 17.71
C VAL A 537 -13.96 -9.36 18.48
N SER A 538 -13.76 -9.36 19.79
CA SER A 538 -14.28 -8.34 20.71
C SER A 538 -13.16 -7.59 21.41
N ILE A 539 -13.11 -6.27 21.21
CA ILE A 539 -12.14 -5.38 21.86
C ILE A 539 -12.88 -4.56 22.92
N GLY A 540 -12.43 -4.60 24.17
CA GLY A 540 -13.13 -3.97 25.29
C GLY A 540 -12.20 -3.30 26.29
N GLY A 541 -12.78 -2.79 27.36
CA GLY A 541 -12.05 -2.22 28.49
C GLY A 541 -11.16 -1.05 28.07
N THR A 542 -9.85 -1.18 28.26
CA THR A 542 -8.85 -0.14 27.94
C THR A 542 -7.86 -0.60 26.86
N ALA A 543 -8.23 -1.62 26.07
CA ALA A 543 -7.37 -2.11 25.00
C ALA A 543 -7.15 -1.04 23.92
N VAL A 544 -5.93 -0.99 23.39
CA VAL A 544 -5.56 -0.18 22.21
C VAL A 544 -5.14 -1.10 21.10
N VAL A 545 -5.86 -1.09 19.98
CA VAL A 545 -5.50 -1.80 18.75
C VAL A 545 -5.19 -0.75 17.69
N GLY A 546 -4.01 -0.77 17.09
CA GLY A 546 -3.56 0.27 16.19
C GLY A 546 -2.60 -0.26 15.13
N GLY A 547 -1.87 0.65 14.50
CA GLY A 547 -0.94 0.35 13.42
C GLY A 547 -1.60 -0.47 12.32
N ASP A 548 -1.08 -1.64 12.02
CA ASP A 548 -1.65 -2.58 11.06
C ASP A 548 -2.24 -3.82 11.73
N ALA A 549 -2.54 -3.79 13.03
CA ALA A 549 -3.00 -4.97 13.77
C ALA A 549 -4.35 -5.53 13.28
N GLU A 550 -4.47 -6.85 13.29
CA GLU A 550 -5.70 -7.61 13.03
C GLU A 550 -5.75 -8.78 14.02
N PRO A 551 -6.24 -8.53 15.24
CA PRO A 551 -6.28 -9.55 16.27
C PRO A 551 -7.17 -10.72 15.84
N THR A 552 -6.78 -11.94 16.18
CA THR A 552 -7.61 -13.15 16.00
C THR A 552 -8.35 -13.56 17.26
N GLY A 553 -8.05 -12.92 18.40
CA GLY A 553 -8.69 -13.13 19.69
C GLY A 553 -9.22 -11.83 20.30
N SER A 554 -10.14 -11.97 21.27
CA SER A 554 -10.78 -10.83 21.96
C SER A 554 -9.90 -10.26 23.09
N CYS A 555 -9.68 -8.95 23.10
CA CYS A 555 -8.79 -8.27 24.04
C CYS A 555 -9.56 -7.27 24.92
N SER A 556 -9.33 -7.25 26.23
CA SER A 556 -9.92 -6.27 27.16
C SER A 556 -8.93 -5.24 27.73
N SER A 557 -7.64 -5.46 27.52
CA SER A 557 -6.53 -4.57 27.91
C SER A 557 -5.30 -4.84 27.03
N GLY A 558 -4.28 -3.99 27.17
CA GLY A 558 -3.02 -4.05 26.42
C GLY A 558 -3.00 -3.18 25.18
N THR A 559 -1.86 -3.16 24.50
CA THR A 559 -1.66 -2.38 23.27
C THR A 559 -1.09 -3.27 22.17
N TYR A 560 -1.74 -3.28 21.00
CA TYR A 560 -1.43 -4.15 19.86
C TYR A 560 -1.37 -3.33 18.59
N LEU A 561 -0.18 -3.12 18.05
CA LEU A 561 0.07 -2.22 16.92
C LEU A 561 0.54 -2.96 15.66
N LEU A 562 0.87 -4.25 15.80
CA LEU A 562 1.44 -5.07 14.74
C LEU A 562 0.48 -6.20 14.35
N PHE A 563 0.43 -6.54 13.06
CA PHE A 563 -0.06 -7.85 12.65
C PHE A 563 0.88 -8.97 13.07
N ASP A 564 0.55 -9.64 14.17
CA ASP A 564 1.25 -10.84 14.62
C ASP A 564 0.24 -11.96 14.92
N PRO A 565 0.09 -12.95 14.03
CA PRO A 565 -0.83 -14.07 14.24
C PRO A 565 -0.53 -14.90 15.50
N ALA A 566 0.71 -14.86 16.00
CA ALA A 566 1.11 -15.56 17.21
C ALA A 566 0.84 -14.74 18.48
N ARG A 567 0.68 -13.42 18.34
CA ARG A 567 0.40 -12.54 19.47
C ARG A 567 -1.09 -12.62 19.84
N GLY A 568 -1.36 -13.37 20.91
CA GLY A 568 -2.67 -13.36 21.57
C GLY A 568 -2.92 -12.08 22.39
N CYS A 569 -4.12 -11.96 22.94
CA CYS A 569 -4.50 -10.88 23.85
C CYS A 569 -3.90 -11.06 25.25
N ASP A 570 -2.62 -10.73 25.39
CA ASP A 570 -1.83 -10.94 26.60
C ASP A 570 -1.88 -9.78 27.63
N GLY A 571 -2.57 -8.70 27.29
CA GLY A 571 -2.74 -7.52 28.15
C GLY A 571 -1.48 -6.65 28.28
N ARG A 572 -0.40 -6.95 27.56
CA ARG A 572 0.89 -6.26 27.71
C ARG A 572 0.93 -4.94 26.93
N GLY A 573 1.96 -4.13 27.24
CA GLY A 573 2.29 -2.91 26.52
C GLY A 573 2.57 -3.14 25.03
N GLY A 574 2.56 -2.05 24.26
CA GLY A 574 2.73 -2.07 22.80
C GLY A 574 4.09 -2.58 22.35
N GLU A 575 4.15 -3.05 21.11
CA GLU A 575 5.40 -3.38 20.44
C GLU A 575 6.30 -2.14 20.33
N ALA A 576 7.61 -2.33 20.45
CA ALA A 576 8.56 -1.24 20.25
C ALA A 576 8.45 -0.72 18.82
N ASP A 577 8.30 0.59 18.70
CA ASP A 577 8.13 1.29 17.44
C ASP A 577 9.46 1.90 17.00
N VAL A 578 9.88 1.59 15.77
CA VAL A 578 11.15 2.11 15.20
C VAL A 578 11.09 3.61 14.91
N ASN A 579 9.88 4.18 14.88
CA ASN A 579 9.64 5.57 14.52
C ASN A 579 9.80 6.48 15.74
N ARG A 580 10.59 7.53 15.57
CA ARG A 580 10.87 8.51 16.63
C ARG A 580 9.73 9.51 16.75
N SER A 581 9.52 10.04 17.96
CA SER A 581 8.70 11.23 18.14
C SER A 581 9.35 12.44 17.48
N PHE A 582 8.54 13.34 16.94
CA PHE A 582 8.98 14.60 16.33
C PHE A 582 8.10 15.75 16.81
N ALA A 583 8.66 16.97 16.81
CA ALA A 583 7.92 18.19 17.10
C ALA A 583 7.34 18.78 15.81
N ARG A 584 6.22 19.49 15.93
CA ARG A 584 5.61 20.23 14.82
C ARG A 584 6.50 21.40 14.39
N PHE A 585 6.48 21.72 13.10
CA PHE A 585 7.16 22.91 12.60
C PHE A 585 6.42 24.19 13.03
N ALA A 586 7.17 25.25 13.32
CA ALA A 586 6.57 26.55 13.58
C ALA A 586 5.90 27.09 12.31
N THR A 587 4.80 27.82 12.46
CA THR A 587 4.04 28.40 11.32
C THR A 587 4.92 29.21 10.36
N ALA A 588 5.89 29.96 10.89
CA ALA A 588 6.82 30.76 10.09
C ALA A 588 7.77 29.90 9.23
N ASP A 589 8.15 28.72 9.71
CA ASP A 589 9.09 27.85 9.01
C ASP A 589 8.46 27.20 7.76
N LEU A 590 7.13 27.05 7.78
CA LEU A 590 6.33 26.52 6.67
C LEU A 590 5.74 27.61 5.77
N ALA A 591 6.11 28.88 5.96
CA ALA A 591 5.64 29.97 5.12
C ALA A 591 5.97 29.71 3.64
N LEU A 592 5.01 29.99 2.76
CA LEU A 592 5.24 29.96 1.31
C LEU A 592 6.16 31.14 0.93
N ALA A 593 7.14 30.86 0.08
CA ALA A 593 7.95 31.94 -0.49
C ALA A 593 7.06 32.79 -1.42
N PRO A 594 7.25 34.11 -1.50
CA PRO A 594 6.54 34.93 -2.47
C PRO A 594 6.76 34.39 -3.88
N GLU A 595 5.75 34.53 -4.75
CA GLU A 595 5.91 34.14 -6.15
C GLU A 595 7.11 34.88 -6.75
N ALA A 596 8.04 34.17 -7.36
CA ALA A 596 9.08 34.81 -8.13
C ALA A 596 8.38 35.61 -9.24
N THR A 597 8.49 36.94 -9.20
CA THR A 597 8.04 37.78 -10.30
C THR A 597 8.82 37.32 -11.52
N PRO A 598 8.18 36.90 -12.63
CA PRO A 598 8.92 36.46 -13.80
C PRO A 598 9.84 37.62 -14.20
N ALA A 599 11.16 37.38 -14.18
CA ALA A 599 12.11 38.32 -14.74
C ALA A 599 11.69 38.58 -16.20
N PRO A 600 11.69 39.84 -16.67
CA PRO A 600 11.30 40.13 -18.05
C PRO A 600 12.11 39.26 -18.99
N SER A 601 11.39 38.45 -19.77
CA SER A 601 11.97 37.55 -20.77
C SER A 601 12.90 38.37 -21.67
N PRO A 602 14.19 38.01 -21.83
CA PRO A 602 15.06 38.71 -22.76
C PRO A 602 14.47 38.55 -24.16
N THR A 603 14.29 39.69 -24.84
CA THR A 603 13.82 39.78 -26.21
C THR A 603 14.64 38.83 -27.10
N PRO A 604 14.02 38.04 -28.01
CA PRO A 604 14.74 37.08 -28.83
C PRO A 604 15.78 37.81 -29.71
N SER A 605 17.06 37.63 -29.39
CA SER A 605 18.17 38.05 -30.25
C SER A 605 18.30 37.05 -31.40
N ALA A 606 18.46 37.58 -32.61
CA ALA A 606 18.54 36.81 -33.85
C ALA A 606 19.60 35.70 -33.81
N SER A 607 19.21 34.56 -34.37
CA SER A 607 20.00 33.34 -34.58
C SER A 607 21.30 33.60 -35.36
N PRO A 608 22.48 33.22 -34.84
CA PRO A 608 23.68 33.13 -35.67
C PRO A 608 23.77 31.75 -36.35
N THR A 609 24.13 31.82 -37.63
CA THR A 609 24.30 30.73 -38.59
C THR A 609 25.26 29.63 -38.10
N ARG A 610 24.89 28.36 -38.33
CA ARG A 610 25.69 27.18 -38.01
C ARG A 610 27.01 27.18 -38.80
N THR A 611 28.13 26.96 -38.11
CA THR A 611 29.44 26.61 -38.71
C THR A 611 29.71 25.12 -38.39
N PRO A 612 30.22 24.31 -39.34
CA PRO A 612 30.35 22.86 -39.16
C PRO A 612 31.47 22.46 -38.18
N ALA A 613 31.22 21.37 -37.46
CA ALA A 613 32.07 20.79 -36.43
C ALA A 613 33.30 20.06 -37.00
N PRO A 614 34.48 20.15 -36.35
CA PRO A 614 35.61 19.27 -36.64
C PRO A 614 35.53 17.94 -35.84
N THR A 615 36.08 16.90 -36.47
CA THR A 615 36.20 15.49 -36.08
C THR A 615 36.97 15.26 -34.76
N PRO A 616 36.63 14.24 -33.94
CA PRO A 616 37.28 13.99 -32.65
C PRO A 616 38.69 13.40 -32.80
N THR A 617 39.65 13.92 -32.03
CA THR A 617 41.00 13.35 -31.87
C THR A 617 41.17 12.81 -30.44
N ALA A 618 42.01 11.78 -30.31
CA ALA A 618 42.08 10.82 -29.22
C ALA A 618 42.48 11.35 -27.82
N SER A 619 42.06 10.53 -26.85
CA SER A 619 42.32 10.46 -25.41
C SER A 619 43.72 10.89 -24.93
N ALA A 620 43.76 11.69 -23.86
CA ALA A 620 44.92 11.90 -23.02
C ALA A 620 44.67 11.36 -21.59
N THR A 621 45.61 10.55 -21.11
CA THR A 621 45.69 9.89 -19.82
C THR A 621 45.70 10.88 -18.63
N PRO A 622 45.00 10.61 -17.52
CA PRO A 622 45.03 11.49 -16.34
C PRO A 622 46.36 11.39 -15.57
N THR A 623 46.89 12.55 -15.17
CA THR A 623 48.06 12.73 -14.32
C THR A 623 47.66 12.67 -12.83
N PRO A 624 48.47 12.10 -11.92
CA PRO A 624 48.08 11.94 -10.51
C PRO A 624 48.09 13.27 -9.75
N SER A 625 47.06 13.49 -8.94
CA SER A 625 46.87 14.65 -8.07
C SER A 625 47.72 14.55 -6.80
N ALA A 626 48.35 15.66 -6.39
CA ALA A 626 49.20 15.80 -5.22
C ALA A 626 48.43 15.74 -3.88
N PRO A 627 49.07 15.35 -2.76
CA PRO A 627 48.41 15.21 -1.46
C PRO A 627 48.15 16.58 -0.80
N PRO A 628 47.12 16.70 0.07
CA PRO A 628 46.73 17.98 0.66
C PRO A 628 47.70 18.43 1.76
N THR A 629 48.04 19.72 1.75
CA THR A 629 48.77 20.43 2.81
C THR A 629 47.93 20.60 4.09
N PRO A 630 48.54 20.52 5.29
CA PRO A 630 47.83 20.65 6.56
C PRO A 630 47.42 22.11 6.86
N SER A 631 46.20 22.27 7.37
CA SER A 631 45.61 23.55 7.79
C SER A 631 46.10 23.98 9.18
N ALA A 632 46.30 25.28 9.36
CA ALA A 632 46.85 25.93 10.56
C ALA A 632 45.90 25.89 11.78
N PRO A 633 46.43 26.04 13.03
CA PRO A 633 45.64 25.90 14.26
C PRO A 633 44.74 27.11 14.54
N PRO A 634 43.63 26.93 15.29
CA PRO A 634 42.64 27.97 15.51
C PRO A 634 43.11 29.05 16.49
N THR A 635 42.83 30.31 16.17
CA THR A 635 42.97 31.49 17.03
C THR A 635 41.89 31.51 18.14
N PRO A 636 42.15 32.12 19.31
CA PRO A 636 41.25 32.06 20.46
C PRO A 636 39.99 32.91 20.28
N SER A 637 38.90 32.35 20.82
CA SER A 637 37.54 32.90 20.84
C SER A 637 37.46 34.17 21.68
N VAL A 638 36.81 35.21 21.14
CA VAL A 638 36.51 36.47 21.84
C VAL A 638 35.21 36.31 22.62
N THR A 639 35.25 36.71 23.88
CA THR A 639 34.17 36.76 24.87
C THR A 639 32.92 37.51 24.35
N PRO A 640 31.70 36.96 24.50
CA PRO A 640 30.47 37.70 24.21
C PRO A 640 30.18 38.78 25.28
N ALA A 641 29.80 39.97 24.81
CA ALA A 641 29.27 41.08 25.60
C ALA A 641 27.91 40.71 26.27
N PRO A 642 27.50 41.40 27.35
CA PRO A 642 26.38 40.96 28.19
C PRO A 642 25.03 41.02 27.47
N SER A 643 24.23 39.97 27.69
CA SER A 643 22.86 39.81 27.22
C SER A 643 21.96 40.90 27.77
N VAL A 644 21.24 41.59 26.87
CA VAL A 644 20.12 42.46 27.21
C VAL A 644 18.97 41.58 27.74
N PRO A 645 18.21 41.98 28.78
CA PRO A 645 17.08 41.19 29.28
C PRO A 645 15.98 41.07 28.21
N PRO A 646 15.25 39.95 28.15
CA PRO A 646 14.17 39.78 27.18
C PRO A 646 13.05 40.79 27.43
N THR A 647 12.64 41.48 26.38
CA THR A 647 11.43 42.28 26.32
C THR A 647 10.22 41.38 26.59
N PRO A 648 9.31 41.71 27.52
CA PRO A 648 8.13 40.89 27.79
C PRO A 648 7.25 40.80 26.53
N SER A 649 7.01 39.56 26.09
CA SER A 649 5.99 39.21 25.09
C SER A 649 4.60 39.63 25.61
N PRO A 650 3.67 40.11 24.77
CA PRO A 650 2.34 40.49 25.23
C PRO A 650 1.66 39.29 25.90
N THR A 651 1.43 39.40 27.20
CA THR A 651 0.52 38.54 27.94
C THR A 651 -0.87 38.73 27.33
N ALA A 652 -1.38 37.70 26.64
CA ALA A 652 -2.80 37.66 26.33
C ALA A 652 -3.55 37.66 27.66
N THR A 653 -4.25 38.75 27.93
CA THR A 653 -5.11 38.90 29.10
C THR A 653 -6.12 37.76 29.09
N ALA A 654 -6.09 36.92 30.12
CA ALA A 654 -7.16 35.96 30.37
C ALA A 654 -8.50 36.70 30.26
N SER A 655 -9.39 36.20 29.39
CA SER A 655 -10.78 36.65 29.41
C SER A 655 -11.32 36.39 30.83
N PRO A 656 -11.85 37.39 31.56
CA PRO A 656 -12.24 37.19 32.95
C PRO A 656 -13.42 36.20 33.05
N GLY A 657 -13.10 34.94 33.29
CA GLY A 657 -14.02 33.95 33.83
C GLY A 657 -14.41 32.78 32.92
N ALA A 658 -13.53 32.32 32.02
CA ALA A 658 -13.52 30.92 31.61
C ALA A 658 -12.48 30.18 32.47
N SER A 659 -12.88 29.08 33.11
CA SER A 659 -12.01 28.22 33.90
C SER A 659 -12.17 26.78 33.44
N CYS A 660 -11.13 25.97 33.62
CA CYS A 660 -11.23 24.54 33.40
C CYS A 660 -10.52 23.78 34.51
N THR A 661 -10.97 22.56 34.78
CA THR A 661 -10.29 21.59 35.63
C THR A 661 -9.88 20.39 34.79
N ALA A 662 -8.86 19.67 35.23
CA ALA A 662 -8.42 18.44 34.58
C ALA A 662 -8.16 17.36 35.63
N ASP A 663 -9.00 16.33 35.63
CA ASP A 663 -8.86 15.18 36.52
C ASP A 663 -7.98 14.13 35.85
N TYR A 664 -6.83 13.85 36.44
CA TYR A 664 -5.85 12.91 35.91
C TYR A 664 -5.91 11.58 36.64
N ARG A 665 -5.92 10.47 35.89
CA ARG A 665 -5.91 9.13 36.46
C ARG A 665 -5.07 8.19 35.64
N VAL A 666 -4.09 7.54 36.26
CA VAL A 666 -3.42 6.36 35.68
C VAL A 666 -4.44 5.22 35.66
N THR A 667 -4.70 4.68 34.48
CA THR A 667 -5.69 3.61 34.27
C THR A 667 -5.03 2.25 34.09
N SER A 668 -3.77 2.21 33.66
CA SER A 668 -2.94 0.99 33.61
C SER A 668 -1.46 1.34 33.77
N SER A 669 -0.68 0.46 34.39
CA SER A 669 0.78 0.62 34.51
C SER A 669 1.49 -0.73 34.40
N TRP A 670 2.71 -0.71 33.87
CA TRP A 670 3.59 -1.86 33.72
C TRP A 670 5.05 -1.43 33.90
N ALA A 671 5.97 -2.40 33.91
CA ALA A 671 7.40 -2.10 34.02
C ALA A 671 7.85 -1.18 32.86
N GLY A 672 8.18 0.07 33.19
CA GLY A 672 8.68 1.06 32.23
C GLY A 672 7.62 1.89 31.49
N GLY A 673 6.31 1.72 31.75
CA GLY A 673 5.29 2.52 31.09
C GLY A 673 3.91 2.47 31.72
N PHE A 674 3.02 3.34 31.25
CA PHE A 674 1.65 3.48 31.77
C PHE A 674 0.71 4.09 30.74
N VAL A 675 -0.59 3.92 30.97
CA VAL A 675 -1.68 4.63 30.28
C VAL A 675 -2.43 5.47 31.31
N ALA A 676 -2.69 6.73 30.96
CA ALA A 676 -3.46 7.64 31.78
C ALA A 676 -4.60 8.28 31.00
N ASN A 677 -5.71 8.53 31.70
CA ASN A 677 -6.86 9.29 31.23
C ASN A 677 -6.88 10.66 31.93
N LEU A 678 -7.38 11.65 31.22
CA LEU A 678 -7.52 13.02 31.66
C LEU A 678 -8.92 13.51 31.31
N ARG A 679 -9.73 13.82 32.32
CA ARG A 679 -11.05 14.42 32.13
C ARG A 679 -10.97 15.93 32.26
N VAL A 680 -11.10 16.63 31.14
CA VAL A 680 -11.10 18.11 31.12
C VAL A 680 -12.54 18.59 31.26
N THR A 681 -12.82 19.40 32.26
CA THR A 681 -14.17 19.94 32.54
C THR A 681 -14.17 21.45 32.45
N ALA A 682 -15.09 22.01 31.68
CA ALA A 682 -15.35 23.44 31.64
C ALA A 682 -16.01 23.93 32.92
N GLY A 683 -15.69 25.15 33.35
CA GLY A 683 -16.43 25.85 34.40
C GLY A 683 -17.85 26.25 33.95
N ASP A 684 -18.44 27.26 34.59
CA ASP A 684 -19.79 27.74 34.25
C ASP A 684 -19.88 28.49 32.90
N ARG A 685 -18.79 28.55 32.12
CA ARG A 685 -18.75 29.17 30.80
C ARG A 685 -18.15 28.21 29.76
N GLN A 686 -18.57 28.41 28.51
CA GLN A 686 -18.07 27.65 27.38
C GLN A 686 -16.56 27.90 27.18
N LEU A 687 -15.79 26.84 26.90
CA LEU A 687 -14.40 26.95 26.47
C LEU A 687 -14.33 27.11 24.95
N ALA A 688 -13.39 27.91 24.45
CA ALA A 688 -13.02 27.94 23.04
C ALA A 688 -11.77 27.09 22.75
N GLY A 689 -10.98 26.80 23.78
CA GLY A 689 -9.93 25.80 23.80
C GLY A 689 -9.53 25.46 25.24
N TRP A 690 -8.69 24.44 25.39
CA TRP A 690 -8.06 24.13 26.67
C TRP A 690 -6.64 23.62 26.47
N THR A 691 -5.81 23.78 27.50
CA THR A 691 -4.46 23.22 27.57
C THR A 691 -4.23 22.67 28.95
N VAL A 692 -3.79 21.41 29.02
CA VAL A 692 -3.40 20.78 30.27
C VAL A 692 -1.90 20.61 30.33
N ARG A 693 -1.31 21.05 31.43
CA ARG A 693 0.10 20.84 31.74
C ARG A 693 0.21 19.91 32.93
N LEU A 694 1.03 18.86 32.80
CA LEU A 694 1.33 17.95 33.88
C LEU A 694 2.82 17.56 33.91
N THR A 695 3.33 17.27 35.10
CA THR A 695 4.72 16.85 35.30
C THR A 695 4.75 15.39 35.71
N LEU A 696 5.39 14.54 34.91
CA LEU A 696 5.63 13.14 35.27
C LEU A 696 6.88 13.04 36.16
N PRO A 697 6.91 12.15 37.16
CA PRO A 697 8.10 11.93 37.99
C PRO A 697 9.30 11.44 37.19
N SER A 698 9.04 10.67 36.13
CA SER A 698 10.05 10.18 35.18
C SER A 698 9.39 9.78 33.87
N GLY A 699 10.15 9.81 32.79
CA GLY A 699 9.70 9.43 31.45
C GLY A 699 9.00 10.56 30.69
N ALA A 700 8.38 10.19 29.57
CA ALA A 700 7.76 11.12 28.64
C ALA A 700 6.51 10.50 28.02
N VAL A 701 5.61 11.35 27.51
CA VAL A 701 4.49 10.90 26.70
C VAL A 701 4.99 10.39 25.36
N VAL A 702 4.59 9.17 25.01
CA VAL A 702 4.93 8.53 23.74
C VAL A 702 3.75 8.47 22.76
N HIS A 703 2.52 8.63 23.26
CA HIS A 703 1.32 8.62 22.43
C HIS A 703 0.15 9.32 23.14
N THR A 704 -0.72 10.03 22.42
CA THR A 704 -1.93 10.68 22.96
C THR A 704 -3.16 10.30 22.14
N TRP A 705 -4.35 10.35 22.75
CA TRP A 705 -5.64 10.26 22.06
C TRP A 705 -6.62 11.27 22.64
N GLY A 706 -7.47 11.84 21.78
CA GLY A 706 -8.38 12.93 22.16
C GLY A 706 -7.70 14.25 22.53
N ALA A 707 -6.37 14.33 22.51
CA ALA A 707 -5.61 15.54 22.79
C ALA A 707 -4.39 15.66 21.87
N GLU A 708 -3.97 16.89 21.61
CA GLU A 708 -2.77 17.21 20.84
C GLU A 708 -1.56 17.27 21.76
N LEU A 709 -0.54 16.43 21.51
CA LEU A 709 0.71 16.52 22.25
C LEU A 709 1.52 17.73 21.78
N ARG A 710 1.71 18.72 22.66
CA ARG A 710 2.53 19.91 22.42
C ARG A 710 3.95 19.76 22.98
N SER A 711 4.08 19.07 24.12
CA SER A 711 5.37 18.74 24.73
C SER A 711 5.28 17.40 25.45
N ALA A 712 6.31 16.55 25.29
CA ALA A 712 6.34 15.19 25.83
C ALA A 712 6.88 15.09 27.27
N ALA A 713 7.70 16.05 27.71
CA ALA A 713 8.21 16.19 29.09
C ALA A 713 8.84 17.59 29.31
N PRO A 714 8.32 18.46 30.21
CA PRO A 714 7.06 18.31 30.92
C PRO A 714 5.90 18.22 29.93
N VAL A 715 4.83 17.54 30.32
CA VAL A 715 3.75 17.17 29.42
C VAL A 715 2.85 18.37 29.20
N GLU A 716 2.63 18.74 27.94
CA GLU A 716 1.62 19.73 27.55
C GLU A 716 0.69 19.13 26.50
N LEU A 717 -0.60 19.07 26.84
CA LEU A 717 -1.68 18.55 26.01
C LEU A 717 -2.64 19.67 25.65
N GLY A 718 -2.85 19.90 24.35
CA GLY A 718 -3.86 20.82 23.83
C GLY A 718 -5.16 20.09 23.49
N ALA A 719 -6.25 20.85 23.44
CA ALA A 719 -7.50 20.36 22.87
C ALA A 719 -7.31 19.94 21.41
N ALA A 720 -7.90 18.81 21.03
CA ALA A 720 -8.06 18.45 19.63
C ALA A 720 -9.17 19.31 19.00
N ALA A 721 -9.13 19.50 17.68
CA ALA A 721 -10.10 20.36 16.98
C ALA A 721 -11.57 20.06 17.29
N TRP A 722 -11.94 18.79 17.50
CA TRP A 722 -13.31 18.36 17.80
C TRP A 722 -13.76 18.63 19.25
N ASN A 723 -12.83 18.84 20.18
CA ASN A 723 -13.13 19.07 21.60
C ASN A 723 -12.55 20.37 22.16
N ALA A 724 -12.09 21.26 21.29
CA ALA A 724 -11.68 22.62 21.67
C ALA A 724 -12.84 23.39 22.32
N ARG A 725 -14.07 23.16 21.84
CA ARG A 725 -15.28 23.80 22.39
C ARG A 725 -16.01 22.88 23.35
N LEU A 726 -15.97 23.20 24.64
CA LEU A 726 -16.77 22.52 25.67
C LEU A 726 -17.85 23.46 26.18
N ALA A 727 -19.11 23.02 26.16
CA ALA A 727 -20.23 23.76 26.75
C ALA A 727 -19.99 24.02 28.26
N PRO A 728 -20.67 25.00 28.89
CA PRO A 728 -20.61 25.18 30.34
C PRO A 728 -20.85 23.86 31.08
N ARG A 729 -19.96 23.51 32.02
CA ARG A 729 -19.94 22.23 32.76
C ARG A 729 -19.80 20.96 31.88
N GLY A 730 -19.57 21.12 30.59
CA GLY A 730 -19.25 20.03 29.68
C GLY A 730 -17.86 19.47 29.98
N ALA A 731 -17.68 18.18 29.74
CA ALA A 731 -16.42 17.50 29.96
C ALA A 731 -16.01 16.66 28.74
N VAL A 732 -14.71 16.45 28.59
CA VAL A 732 -14.14 15.52 27.61
C VAL A 732 -13.08 14.65 28.26
N ASP A 733 -13.13 13.36 27.98
CA ASP A 733 -12.10 12.41 28.38
C ASP A 733 -11.08 12.26 27.24
N VAL A 734 -9.81 12.50 27.56
CA VAL A 734 -8.65 12.33 26.68
C VAL A 734 -7.64 11.44 27.37
N GLY A 735 -6.60 10.99 26.69
CA GLY A 735 -5.60 10.17 27.36
C GLY A 735 -4.29 10.08 26.62
N PHE A 736 -3.34 9.42 27.26
CA PHE A 736 -2.02 9.22 26.70
C PHE A 736 -1.33 8.00 27.29
N GLN A 737 -0.38 7.47 26.53
CA GLN A 737 0.58 6.49 26.99
C GLN A 737 1.90 7.20 27.28
N GLY A 738 2.47 6.93 28.46
CA GLY A 738 3.77 7.44 28.87
C GLY A 738 4.76 6.31 29.16
N THR A 739 6.04 6.66 29.11
CA THR A 739 7.13 5.84 29.67
C THR A 739 7.39 6.25 31.11
N GLY A 740 8.03 5.39 31.91
CA GLY A 740 8.38 5.70 33.30
C GLY A 740 7.21 5.55 34.28
N SER A 741 7.11 6.47 35.25
CA SER A 741 6.06 6.45 36.28
C SER A 741 4.93 7.41 35.95
N GLY A 742 3.69 6.92 36.06
CA GLY A 742 2.49 7.67 35.72
C GLY A 742 1.90 8.51 36.84
N GLU A 743 2.36 8.44 38.08
CA GLU A 743 1.80 9.28 39.16
C GLU A 743 2.21 10.74 38.97
N ALA A 744 1.38 11.53 38.28
CA ALA A 744 1.71 12.92 37.96
C ALA A 744 1.90 13.75 39.24
N ALA A 745 3.00 14.50 39.30
CA ALA A 745 3.36 15.34 40.44
C ALA A 745 2.53 16.64 40.51
N SER A 746 2.00 17.09 39.36
CA SER A 746 1.10 18.25 39.26
C SER A 746 0.30 18.18 37.97
N VAL A 747 -0.94 18.69 38.01
CA VAL A 747 -1.83 18.80 36.85
C VAL A 747 -2.50 20.17 36.92
N SER A 748 -2.49 20.90 35.81
CA SER A 748 -3.12 22.21 35.70
C SER A 748 -3.83 22.35 34.36
N CYS A 749 -4.97 23.03 34.34
CA CYS A 749 -5.75 23.30 33.14
C CYS A 749 -5.83 24.81 32.91
N THR A 750 -5.56 25.23 31.67
CA THR A 750 -5.73 26.62 31.21
C THR A 750 -6.84 26.66 30.18
N ALA A 751 -7.86 27.49 30.43
CA ALA A 751 -8.96 27.75 29.51
C ALA A 751 -8.57 28.84 28.50
N HIS A 752 -9.02 28.69 27.25
CA HIS A 752 -8.84 29.66 26.17
C HIS A 752 -10.18 30.12 25.60
#